data_AF-A0A4Q5TK24-F1
#
_entry.id   AF-A0A4Q5TK24-F1
#
_cell.length_a   1.000
_cell.length_b   1.000
_cell.length_c   1.000
_cell.angle_alpha   90.00
_cell.angle_beta   90.00
_cell.angle_gamma   90.00
#
_symmetry.space_group_name_H-M   'P 1'
#
loop_
_entity.id
_entity.type
_entity.pdbx_description
1 polymer ?
#
loop_
_entity_poly.entity_id
_entity_poly.type
_entity_poly.pdbx_seq_one_letter_code
_entity_poly.pdbx_strand_id
1 'polypeptide(L)'
;MPTTTDLRLLLRHPVDFEVADDPADSRFVFRAPDGEQRVTATEAIGALSQGIRTMNADASVRAWATPAILALRLMASGRLAAPDSTAASQLQEAARAIGPDPASAQAKVRGFLSALAVDAPAVATQPQDLGAGTPGRPGSSASTTSRDGVAPPPLVERAPVRPRHFSGQLVVTFRAAEDSDDPDRPVADVRLRVKPLDAAWAAVDVAEIWRKEDHHFGPGSRPGVRTLITTAAAAWPALTRLLGRLDTGSVPVTAAEIGELGRTRVSSLLRAYRMEVLWPDGLVRELDARPTVRRVGEAMPHDRPRAFARAQVFRFDWNLALGDETLTSAELDLLAESQHGLVQLRDRWVLVDPARTRAMLEHRSQEITALEALRAAVTGEVEVDDVRTQVDTEGWLDDVRQRLAHQGSRDPVEPSPRLAGTLREYQRDGLRWMAQLVDLGLGGILADDMGLGKTVMLIALHLHLEDLAREAGDEPAPTLVICPASVVGNWEREIRRFAPGVEVRRHHGAGRSLDGVENGFVVTTYATLRRDARLLATFERGWGVVVADEAQYVKNQRSAGAKALRAIPSPVRLALTGTPVENGLTELWSILDWTTPGLLGGLEEFRRRWSRPIERGQDRDRAGELSRLVRPFVLRRRKSDPGIAPELPPKTETDYRVHLTREQVGLYEAIVREAMAQIEASDGMQRRGLVVRLLTQLKQVCNHPAQLLREPRSTLAGRSGKLEMLDELVDEIIAEDGAVLLFTQYAQMGHLLTRHLA
;
A
#
# COMPACT_ATOMS: atom_id res chain seq x y z
N MET A 1 -19.75 9.53 10.45
CA MET A 1 -18.94 8.44 11.01
C MET A 1 -17.88 8.14 9.98
N PRO A 2 -16.68 8.74 10.06
CA PRO A 2 -15.71 8.54 8.99
C PRO A 2 -15.27 7.06 9.02
N THR A 3 -15.24 6.47 7.83
CA THR A 3 -14.70 5.15 7.52
C THR A 3 -13.42 4.92 8.29
N THR A 4 -13.36 3.85 9.08
CA THR A 4 -12.14 3.40 9.77
C THR A 4 -11.00 3.40 8.76
N THR A 5 -10.13 4.41 8.81
CA THR A 5 -8.91 4.45 8.03
C THR A 5 -8.20 3.13 8.28
N ASP A 6 -7.85 2.39 7.23
CA ASP A 6 -7.12 1.13 7.38
C ASP A 6 -5.68 1.46 7.80
N LEU A 7 -5.53 1.77 9.09
CA LEU A 7 -4.29 2.23 9.73
C LEU A 7 -3.14 1.27 9.52
N ARG A 8 -3.45 0.00 9.22
CA ARG A 8 -2.47 -1.04 8.87
C ARG A 8 -1.65 -0.69 7.62
N LEU A 9 -2.25 0.00 6.65
CA LEU A 9 -1.54 0.44 5.45
C LEU A 9 -0.62 1.63 5.75
N LEU A 10 -1.03 2.51 6.66
CA LEU A 10 -0.22 3.67 7.09
C LEU A 10 1.04 3.24 7.85
N LEU A 11 1.04 2.06 8.47
CA LEU A 11 2.22 1.50 9.14
C LEU A 11 3.43 1.36 8.20
N ARG A 12 3.23 1.33 6.88
CA ARG A 12 4.30 1.20 5.88
C ARG A 12 5.02 2.51 5.56
N HIS A 13 4.56 3.61 6.12
CA HIS A 13 5.05 4.94 5.81
C HIS A 13 5.68 5.60 7.04
N PRO A 14 6.64 6.53 6.85
CA PRO A 14 7.25 7.25 7.94
C PRO A 14 6.19 7.91 8.81
N VAL A 15 6.27 7.70 10.12
CA VAL A 15 5.39 8.31 11.11
C VAL A 15 6.21 9.18 12.05
N ASP A 16 5.67 10.35 12.36
CA ASP A 16 6.14 11.17 13.47
C ASP A 16 4.99 11.52 14.41
N PHE A 17 5.31 11.98 15.62
CA PHE A 17 4.33 12.50 16.56
C PHE A 17 4.53 14.00 16.76
N GLU A 18 3.53 14.77 16.35
CA GLU A 18 3.48 16.23 16.54
C GLU A 18 2.83 16.53 17.89
N VAL A 19 3.61 17.10 18.80
CA VAL A 19 3.15 17.54 20.12
C VAL A 19 2.59 18.95 19.99
N ALA A 20 1.31 19.13 20.32
CA ALA A 20 0.65 20.43 20.40
C ALA A 20 0.62 20.96 21.85
N ASP A 21 0.35 22.25 22.02
CA ASP A 21 0.21 22.88 23.35
C ASP A 21 -0.97 22.27 24.13
N ASP A 22 -2.07 21.98 23.44
CA ASP A 22 -3.16 21.16 23.95
C ASP A 22 -2.89 19.67 23.63
N PRO A 23 -2.77 18.78 24.62
CA PRO A 23 -2.61 17.34 24.39
C PRO A 23 -3.70 16.73 23.50
N ALA A 24 -4.92 17.28 23.51
CA ALA A 24 -6.03 16.83 22.67
C ALA A 24 -5.81 17.07 21.17
N ASP A 25 -4.93 18.01 20.82
CA ASP A 25 -4.61 18.37 19.43
C ASP A 25 -3.34 17.69 18.90
N SER A 26 -2.63 16.93 19.75
CA SER A 26 -1.44 16.18 19.32
C SER A 26 -1.81 15.03 18.38
N ARG A 27 -1.04 14.82 17.31
CA ARG A 27 -1.36 13.84 16.24
C ARG A 27 -0.13 13.02 15.85
N PHE A 28 -0.38 11.76 15.50
CA PHE A 28 0.54 11.01 14.65
C PHE A 28 0.37 11.48 13.21
N VAL A 29 1.48 11.77 12.56
CA VAL A 29 1.54 12.22 11.17
C VAL A 29 2.23 11.15 10.35
N PHE A 30 1.43 10.36 9.63
CA PHE A 30 1.93 9.39 8.68
C PHE A 30 2.17 10.09 7.33
N ARG A 31 3.42 10.07 6.85
CA ARG A 31 3.82 10.61 5.55
C ARG A 31 3.58 9.57 4.47
N ALA A 32 2.30 9.27 4.26
CA ALA A 32 1.87 8.35 3.23
C ALA A 32 1.92 9.03 1.85
N PRO A 33 1.90 8.25 0.75
CA PRO A 33 1.83 8.82 -0.57
C PRO A 33 0.70 9.84 -0.62
N ASP A 34 -0.52 9.56 -0.14
CA ASP A 34 -1.78 10.35 -0.24
C ASP A 34 -1.81 11.67 0.52
N GLY A 35 -0.64 12.08 1.00
CA GLY A 35 -0.44 13.28 1.79
C GLY A 35 -0.19 12.89 3.24
N GLU A 36 0.00 13.90 4.07
CA GLU A 36 0.09 13.69 5.51
C GLU A 36 -1.25 13.24 6.07
N GLN A 37 -1.28 12.00 6.55
CA GLN A 37 -2.43 11.43 7.24
C GLN A 37 -2.25 11.67 8.73
N ARG A 38 -3.04 12.60 9.28
CA ARG A 38 -3.03 12.94 10.71
C ARG A 38 -4.04 12.08 11.46
N VAL A 39 -3.57 11.37 12.48
CA VAL A 39 -4.35 10.40 13.25
C VAL A 39 -4.18 10.70 14.74
N THR A 40 -5.25 10.56 15.53
CA THR A 40 -5.17 10.75 16.99
C THR A 40 -4.33 9.64 17.64
N ALA A 41 -3.84 9.89 18.86
CA ALA A 41 -3.11 8.88 19.63
C ALA A 41 -3.96 7.62 19.89
N THR A 42 -5.26 7.81 20.19
CA THR A 42 -6.23 6.75 20.47
C THR A 42 -6.55 5.90 19.24
N GLU A 43 -6.66 6.51 18.07
CA GLU A 43 -6.84 5.77 16.82
C GLU A 43 -5.57 4.99 16.44
N ALA A 44 -4.39 5.58 16.62
CA ALA A 44 -3.12 5.00 16.17
C ALA A 44 -2.56 3.91 17.09
N ILE A 45 -2.78 3.98 18.42
CA ILE A 45 -2.14 3.09 19.41
C ILE A 45 -2.34 1.60 19.11
N GLY A 46 -3.54 1.21 18.68
CA GLY A 46 -3.84 -0.17 18.31
C GLY A 46 -2.99 -0.66 17.14
N ALA A 47 -2.88 0.14 16.08
CA ALA A 47 -2.10 -0.20 14.89
C ALA A 47 -0.58 -0.14 15.18
N LEU A 48 -0.10 0.90 15.86
CA LEU A 48 1.31 1.06 16.23
C LEU A 48 1.79 -0.07 17.15
N SER A 49 0.94 -0.56 18.07
CA SER A 49 1.27 -1.71 18.93
C SER A 49 1.53 -3.00 18.13
N GLN A 50 0.95 -3.12 16.94
CA GLN A 50 1.18 -4.22 16.01
C GLN A 50 2.35 -3.94 15.05
N GLY A 51 2.98 -2.76 15.12
CA GLY A 51 4.06 -2.35 14.23
C GLY A 51 5.26 -3.30 14.24
N ILE A 52 5.61 -3.89 15.39
CA ILE A 52 6.65 -4.92 15.50
C ILE A 52 6.30 -6.17 14.69
N ARG A 53 5.02 -6.54 14.63
CA ARG A 53 4.52 -7.74 13.94
C ARG A 53 4.16 -7.49 12.48
N THR A 54 4.12 -6.22 12.07
CA THR A 54 3.73 -5.84 10.71
C THR A 54 4.96 -5.87 9.82
N MET A 55 5.01 -6.85 8.91
CA MET A 55 6.20 -7.12 8.09
C MET A 55 6.69 -5.88 7.32
N ASN A 56 5.77 -5.12 6.74
CA ASN A 56 6.08 -3.93 5.94
C ASN A 56 6.11 -2.62 6.73
N ALA A 57 6.17 -2.65 8.07
CA ALA A 57 6.16 -1.43 8.84
C ALA A 57 7.45 -0.61 8.64
N ASP A 58 7.31 0.70 8.44
CA ASP A 58 8.41 1.64 8.37
C ASP A 58 9.24 1.62 9.66
N ALA A 59 10.54 1.94 9.58
CA ALA A 59 11.43 1.95 10.74
C ALA A 59 10.93 2.86 11.86
N SER A 60 10.36 4.02 11.52
CA SER A 60 9.75 4.93 12.50
C SER A 60 8.53 4.32 13.19
N VAL A 61 7.71 3.56 12.46
CA VAL A 61 6.55 2.85 13.02
C VAL A 61 7.00 1.75 13.98
N ARG A 62 8.07 1.02 13.62
CA ARG A 62 8.69 0.03 14.51
C ARG A 62 9.27 0.68 15.76
N ALA A 63 9.88 1.85 15.65
CA ALA A 63 10.37 2.63 16.80
C ALA A 63 9.23 3.03 17.76
N TRP A 64 8.05 3.34 17.24
CA TRP A 64 6.87 3.68 18.03
C TRP A 64 6.11 2.50 18.62
N ALA A 65 6.41 1.26 18.21
CA ALA A 65 5.69 0.08 18.65
C ALA A 65 5.90 -0.25 20.15
N THR A 66 7.14 -0.19 20.63
CA THR A 66 7.44 -0.42 22.06
C THR A 66 6.74 0.62 22.96
N PRO A 67 6.84 1.94 22.69
CA PRO A 67 6.05 2.95 23.39
C PRO A 67 4.54 2.68 23.38
N ALA A 68 3.97 2.28 22.24
CA ALA A 68 2.55 1.97 22.12
C ALA A 68 2.14 0.74 22.97
N ILE A 69 2.95 -0.32 22.98
CA ILE A 69 2.72 -1.51 23.82
C ILE A 69 2.78 -1.15 25.31
N LEU A 70 3.77 -0.35 25.73
CA LEU A 70 3.90 0.10 27.11
C LEU A 70 2.71 0.99 27.51
N ALA A 71 2.26 1.88 26.62
CA ALA A 71 1.06 2.69 26.85
C ALA A 71 -0.20 1.83 27.04
N LEU A 72 -0.42 0.80 26.21
CA LEU A 72 -1.54 -0.15 26.38
C LEU A 72 -1.47 -0.89 27.72
N ARG A 73 -0.29 -1.31 28.17
CA ARG A 73 -0.11 -1.94 29.50
C ARG A 73 -0.44 -0.96 30.63
N LEU A 74 0.02 0.29 30.52
CA LEU A 74 -0.29 1.33 31.50
C LEU A 74 -1.79 1.62 31.57
N MET A 75 -2.46 1.71 30.42
CA MET A 75 -3.92 1.82 30.35
C MET A 75 -4.63 0.65 31.02
N ALA A 76 -4.20 -0.59 30.76
CA ALA A 76 -4.80 -1.78 31.36
C ALA A 76 -4.62 -1.83 32.89
N SER A 77 -3.54 -1.25 33.41
CA SER A 77 -3.24 -1.17 34.85
C SER A 77 -3.80 0.07 35.56
N GLY A 78 -4.45 0.99 34.84
CA GLY A 78 -4.96 2.23 35.41
C GLY A 78 -3.88 3.28 35.74
N ARG A 79 -2.67 3.15 35.18
CA ARG A 79 -1.49 3.97 35.52
C ARG A 79 -1.03 4.88 34.39
N LEU A 80 -1.87 5.15 33.39
CA LEU A 80 -1.47 5.96 32.23
C LEU A 80 -1.01 7.37 32.62
N ALA A 81 -1.67 8.00 33.60
CA ALA A 81 -1.33 9.35 34.07
C ALA A 81 -0.13 9.41 35.03
N ALA A 82 0.22 8.28 35.66
CA ALA A 82 1.30 8.19 36.64
C ALA A 82 2.01 6.82 36.52
N PRO A 83 2.90 6.65 35.53
CA PRO A 83 3.70 5.44 35.38
C PRO A 83 4.59 5.21 36.60
N ASP A 84 4.79 3.97 37.01
CA ASP A 84 5.78 3.64 38.04
C ASP A 84 7.21 3.79 37.53
N SER A 85 8.20 3.74 38.44
CA SER A 85 9.61 3.97 38.11
C SER A 85 10.15 2.97 37.07
N THR A 86 9.62 1.75 37.04
CA THR A 86 10.02 0.70 36.10
C THR A 86 9.47 1.02 34.70
N ALA A 87 8.18 1.33 34.59
CA ALA A 87 7.56 1.71 33.33
C ALA A 87 8.14 3.02 32.78
N ALA A 88 8.43 4.00 33.64
CA ALA A 88 9.09 5.24 33.26
C ALA A 88 10.48 5.01 32.65
N SER A 89 11.27 4.10 33.25
CA SER A 89 12.59 3.72 32.73
C SER A 89 12.49 3.02 31.36
N GLN A 90 11.53 2.10 31.20
CA GLN A 90 11.29 1.40 29.93
C GLN A 90 10.83 2.34 28.81
N LEU A 91 9.97 3.33 29.12
CA LEU A 91 9.55 4.35 28.17
C LEU A 91 10.72 5.27 27.77
N GLN A 92 11.60 5.61 28.71
CA GLN A 92 12.77 6.43 28.45
C GLN A 92 13.79 5.72 27.56
N GLU A 93 13.96 4.41 27.75
CA GLU A 93 14.81 3.58 26.89
C GLU A 93 14.19 3.41 25.50
N ALA A 94 12.88 3.14 25.41
CA ALA A 94 12.16 3.03 24.15
C ALA A 94 12.17 4.33 23.32
N ALA A 95 12.17 5.50 23.99
CA ALA A 95 12.23 6.80 23.31
C ALA A 95 13.50 6.97 22.45
N ARG A 96 14.61 6.30 22.80
CA ARG A 96 15.87 6.40 22.05
C ARG A 96 15.78 5.92 20.61
N ALA A 97 14.79 5.08 20.28
CA ALA A 97 14.58 4.57 18.93
C ALA A 97 13.83 5.55 18.00
N ILE A 98 13.17 6.59 18.55
CA ILE A 98 12.24 7.45 17.80
C ILE A 98 12.96 8.56 17.01
N GLY A 99 14.18 8.92 17.39
CA GLY A 99 14.95 9.93 16.69
C GLY A 99 16.35 10.16 17.27
N PRO A 100 17.19 10.94 16.57
CA PRO A 100 18.58 11.14 16.94
C PRO A 100 18.77 12.07 18.16
N ASP A 101 17.78 12.91 18.48
CA ASP A 101 17.78 13.77 19.68
C ASP A 101 17.01 13.12 20.83
N PRO A 102 17.68 12.68 21.91
CA PRO A 102 17.02 12.05 23.05
C PRO A 102 16.01 12.94 23.77
N ALA A 103 16.22 14.25 23.79
CA ALA A 103 15.35 15.19 24.49
C ALA A 103 14.01 15.35 23.75
N SER A 104 14.06 15.61 22.43
CA SER A 104 12.88 15.67 21.57
C SER A 104 12.12 14.34 21.56
N ALA A 105 12.82 13.21 21.49
CA ALA A 105 12.17 11.90 21.48
C ALA A 105 11.42 11.60 22.81
N GLN A 106 12.01 11.96 23.96
CA GLN A 106 11.32 11.85 25.26
C GLN A 106 10.11 12.77 25.35
N ALA A 107 10.21 13.99 24.82
CA ALA A 107 9.09 14.93 24.78
C ALA A 107 7.92 14.38 23.95
N LYS A 108 8.21 13.76 22.80
CA LYS A 108 7.20 13.09 21.95
C LYS A 108 6.51 11.94 22.65
N VAL A 109 7.26 11.06 23.32
CA VAL A 109 6.66 9.94 24.09
C VAL A 109 5.79 10.45 25.23
N ARG A 110 6.23 11.49 25.95
CA ARG A 110 5.42 12.12 27.00
C ARG A 110 4.15 12.75 26.43
N GLY A 111 4.27 13.50 25.33
CA GLY A 111 3.12 14.09 24.63
C GLY A 111 2.12 13.04 24.16
N PHE A 112 2.62 11.90 23.66
CA PHE A 112 1.78 10.75 23.27
C PHE A 112 0.97 10.18 24.43
N LEU A 113 1.61 9.98 25.60
CA LEU A 113 0.91 9.51 26.80
C LEU A 113 -0.11 10.54 27.31
N SER A 114 0.24 11.83 27.28
CA SER A 114 -0.67 12.92 27.63
C SER A 114 -1.88 12.96 26.69
N ALA A 115 -1.68 12.82 25.38
CA ALA A 115 -2.75 12.78 24.38
C ALA A 115 -3.68 11.57 24.58
N LEU A 116 -3.14 10.39 24.89
CA LEU A 116 -3.95 9.22 25.23
C LEU A 116 -4.79 9.43 26.49
N ALA A 117 -4.25 10.14 27.48
CA ALA A 117 -4.93 10.37 28.75
C ALA A 117 -6.15 11.30 28.63
N VAL A 118 -6.21 12.14 27.59
CA VAL A 118 -7.36 13.03 27.32
C VAL A 118 -8.63 12.23 27.05
N ASP A 119 -8.54 11.20 26.21
CA ASP A 119 -9.69 10.39 25.77
C ASP A 119 -9.82 9.05 26.53
N ALA A 120 -8.93 8.80 27.50
CA ALA A 120 -8.91 7.55 28.25
C ALA A 120 -10.08 7.45 29.25
N PRO A 121 -10.79 6.31 29.34
CA PRO A 121 -11.80 6.10 30.37
C PRO A 121 -11.17 6.16 31.77
N ALA A 122 -11.93 6.60 32.78
CA ALA A 122 -11.42 6.80 34.15
C ALA A 122 -10.70 5.58 34.76
N VAL A 123 -11.05 4.37 34.31
CA VAL A 123 -10.41 3.10 34.72
C VAL A 123 -8.96 2.98 34.22
N ALA A 124 -8.59 3.68 33.15
CA ALA A 124 -7.24 3.68 32.60
C ALA A 124 -6.31 4.73 33.25
N THR A 125 -6.86 5.65 34.05
CA THR A 125 -6.14 6.71 34.76
C THR A 125 -6.20 6.58 36.28
N GLN A 126 -6.95 5.59 36.82
CA GLN A 126 -7.02 5.28 38.25
C GLN A 126 -6.57 3.83 38.52
N PRO A 127 -5.62 3.60 39.45
CA PRO A 127 -5.13 2.26 39.75
C PRO A 127 -6.23 1.36 40.36
N GLN A 128 -6.31 0.12 39.91
CA GLN A 128 -7.18 -0.89 40.53
C GLN A 128 -6.48 -1.51 41.75
N ASP A 129 -6.85 -1.10 42.96
CA ASP A 129 -6.48 -1.80 44.20
C ASP A 129 -7.31 -3.08 44.34
N LEU A 130 -6.75 -4.22 43.94
CA LEU A 130 -7.24 -5.54 44.34
C LEU A 130 -6.48 -6.00 45.60
N GLY A 131 -7.05 -5.70 46.77
CA GLY A 131 -6.89 -6.55 47.96
C GLY A 131 -6.46 -5.86 49.26
N ALA A 132 -7.42 -5.46 50.09
CA ALA A 132 -7.25 -5.40 51.55
C ALA A 132 -8.62 -5.58 52.23
N GLY A 133 -8.91 -6.82 52.62
CA GLY A 133 -10.18 -7.17 53.26
C GLY A 133 -10.09 -8.49 54.02
N THR A 134 -9.32 -8.50 55.10
CA THR A 134 -9.39 -9.56 56.11
C THR A 134 -9.73 -8.91 57.46
N PRO A 135 -10.91 -9.16 58.05
CA PRO A 135 -11.18 -8.72 59.41
C PRO A 135 -10.49 -9.67 60.40
N GLY A 136 -9.63 -9.10 61.24
CA GLY A 136 -8.87 -9.81 62.26
C GLY A 136 -9.74 -10.33 63.41
N ARG A 137 -9.27 -11.44 64.00
CA ARG A 137 -9.62 -11.90 65.34
C ARG A 137 -9.01 -10.97 66.41
N PRO A 138 -9.68 -10.78 67.56
CA PRO A 138 -9.02 -10.56 68.83
C PRO A 138 -9.11 -11.79 69.74
N GLY A 139 -8.15 -11.93 70.65
CA GLY A 139 -7.95 -13.10 71.50
C GLY A 139 -8.43 -12.97 72.95
N SER A 140 -8.32 -14.13 73.60
CA SER A 140 -8.10 -14.40 75.04
C SER A 140 -9.27 -14.49 76.04
N SER A 141 -9.22 -15.64 76.74
CA SER A 141 -9.46 -15.90 78.16
C SER A 141 -10.79 -16.51 78.64
N ALA A 142 -10.61 -17.61 79.39
CA ALA A 142 -11.36 -18.15 80.53
C ALA A 142 -12.85 -18.52 80.38
N SER A 143 -13.16 -19.82 80.51
CA SER A 143 -13.61 -20.41 81.79
C SER A 143 -14.16 -21.82 81.61
N THR A 144 -13.92 -22.63 82.65
CA THR A 144 -14.40 -23.98 82.94
C THR A 144 -15.92 -24.11 83.03
N THR A 145 -16.49 -25.23 82.56
CA THR A 145 -17.35 -26.13 83.37
C THR A 145 -17.58 -27.48 82.66
N SER A 146 -17.62 -28.52 83.49
CA SER A 146 -17.82 -29.96 83.27
C SER A 146 -19.20 -30.37 82.73
N ARG A 147 -19.28 -31.53 82.03
CA ARG A 147 -19.94 -32.77 82.53
C ARG A 147 -19.91 -33.94 81.54
N ASP A 148 -19.97 -35.13 82.15
CA ASP A 148 -19.74 -36.50 81.67
C ASP A 148 -20.65 -37.05 80.57
N GLY A 149 -20.17 -38.11 79.91
CA GLY A 149 -20.99 -39.06 79.14
C GLY A 149 -20.16 -40.05 78.32
N VAL A 150 -20.00 -41.28 78.83
CA VAL A 150 -19.27 -42.41 78.22
C VAL A 150 -20.09 -43.13 77.13
N ALA A 151 -19.47 -43.45 75.99
CA ALA A 151 -19.70 -44.66 75.19
C ALA A 151 -18.58 -44.86 74.15
N PRO A 152 -18.04 -46.08 73.93
CA PRO A 152 -17.04 -46.32 72.88
C PRO A 152 -17.71 -46.73 71.55
N PRO A 153 -17.24 -46.30 70.37
CA PRO A 153 -17.57 -46.95 69.12
C PRO A 153 -16.46 -47.92 68.67
N PRO A 154 -16.79 -48.89 67.80
CA PRO A 154 -16.08 -50.15 67.67
C PRO A 154 -14.93 -50.11 66.66
N LEU A 155 -14.16 -51.20 66.63
CA LEU A 155 -13.15 -51.54 65.62
C LEU A 155 -13.66 -51.26 64.20
N VAL A 156 -13.00 -50.34 63.50
CA VAL A 156 -13.24 -50.04 62.09
C VAL A 156 -12.40 -51.00 61.24
N GLU A 157 -13.07 -51.93 60.56
CA GLU A 157 -12.52 -52.57 59.36
C GLU A 157 -12.14 -51.50 58.34
N ARG A 158 -10.92 -51.56 57.80
CA ARG A 158 -10.46 -50.63 56.75
C ARG A 158 -11.35 -50.77 55.51
N ALA A 159 -12.25 -49.80 55.32
CA ALA A 159 -13.03 -49.68 54.09
C ALA A 159 -12.10 -49.63 52.86
N PRO A 160 -12.49 -50.21 51.72
CA PRO A 160 -11.70 -50.16 50.50
C PRO A 160 -11.48 -48.69 50.11
N VAL A 161 -10.21 -48.31 50.02
CA VAL A 161 -9.80 -46.96 49.66
C VAL A 161 -10.30 -46.67 48.25
N ARG A 162 -11.35 -45.85 48.11
CA ARG A 162 -11.83 -45.44 46.79
C ARG A 162 -10.73 -44.61 46.11
N PRO A 163 -10.33 -44.95 44.86
CA PRO A 163 -9.32 -44.18 44.15
C PRO A 163 -9.82 -42.75 43.93
N ARG A 164 -8.97 -41.78 44.26
CA ARG A 164 -9.25 -40.37 44.02
C ARG A 164 -9.00 -40.05 42.55
N HIS A 165 -9.78 -39.16 41.95
CA HIS A 165 -9.56 -38.73 40.56
C HIS A 165 -8.65 -37.50 40.51
N PHE A 166 -7.76 -37.48 39.52
CA PHE A 166 -6.74 -36.45 39.36
C PHE A 166 -6.77 -35.88 37.94
N SER A 167 -6.33 -34.62 37.80
CA SER A 167 -5.77 -34.10 36.55
C SER A 167 -4.25 -34.11 36.63
N GLY A 168 -3.59 -34.13 35.47
CA GLY A 168 -2.13 -34.16 35.35
C GLY A 168 -1.58 -33.01 34.52
N GLN A 169 -0.35 -32.61 34.82
CA GLN A 169 0.45 -31.66 34.06
C GLN A 169 1.80 -32.30 33.75
N LEU A 170 2.09 -32.47 32.47
CA LEU A 170 3.37 -32.95 31.95
C LEU A 170 4.27 -31.75 31.68
N VAL A 171 5.21 -31.50 32.60
CA VAL A 171 6.17 -30.41 32.51
C VAL A 171 7.39 -30.89 31.73
N VAL A 172 7.61 -30.31 30.55
CA VAL A 172 8.75 -30.64 29.68
C VAL A 172 9.93 -29.73 30.00
N THR A 173 11.11 -30.31 30.20
CA THR A 173 12.37 -29.58 30.39
C THR A 173 13.42 -30.13 29.42
N PHE A 174 13.93 -29.30 28.51
CA PHE A 174 15.00 -29.72 27.59
C PHE A 174 16.34 -29.82 28.33
N ARG A 175 17.16 -30.78 27.90
CA ARG A 175 18.54 -30.96 28.37
C ARG A 175 19.49 -30.06 27.55
N ALA A 176 20.63 -29.71 28.13
CA ALA A 176 21.69 -29.03 27.39
C ALA A 176 22.17 -29.93 26.25
N ALA A 177 22.41 -29.34 25.08
CA ALA A 177 22.87 -30.07 23.92
C ALA A 177 24.34 -30.48 24.10
N GLU A 178 24.62 -31.71 23.75
CA GLU A 178 25.97 -32.24 23.61
C GLU A 178 26.04 -32.86 22.22
N ASP A 179 27.11 -32.58 21.46
CA ASP A 179 27.31 -33.09 20.09
C ASP A 179 27.35 -34.63 20.12
N SER A 180 26.26 -35.26 19.69
CA SER A 180 26.05 -36.70 19.73
C SER A 180 24.97 -37.09 18.73
N ASP A 181 25.32 -37.89 17.72
CA ASP A 181 24.41 -38.36 16.67
C ASP A 181 23.49 -39.52 17.09
N ASP A 182 23.45 -39.90 18.37
CA ASP A 182 22.59 -40.97 18.88
C ASP A 182 21.10 -40.55 18.91
N PRO A 183 20.23 -41.10 18.05
CA PRO A 183 18.81 -40.73 17.98
C PRO A 183 17.99 -41.24 19.18
N ASP A 184 18.48 -42.25 19.90
CA ASP A 184 17.81 -42.82 21.09
C ASP A 184 18.21 -42.09 22.39
N ARG A 185 19.08 -41.08 22.28
CA ARG A 185 19.49 -40.26 23.41
C ARG A 185 18.32 -39.40 23.92
N PRO A 186 18.14 -39.30 25.25
CA PRO A 186 17.14 -38.40 25.81
C PRO A 186 17.55 -36.94 25.65
N VAL A 187 16.65 -36.15 25.06
CA VAL A 187 16.81 -34.70 24.80
C VAL A 187 16.03 -33.83 25.78
N ALA A 188 15.07 -34.43 26.50
CA ALA A 188 14.27 -33.74 27.50
C ALA A 188 13.89 -34.67 28.65
N ASP A 189 13.48 -34.09 29.76
CA ASP A 189 12.81 -34.76 30.86
C ASP A 189 11.35 -34.30 30.94
N VAL A 190 10.44 -35.24 31.07
CA VAL A 190 9.01 -34.96 31.27
C VAL A 190 8.64 -35.36 32.69
N ARG A 191 8.31 -34.34 33.49
CA ARG A 191 7.91 -34.48 34.89
C ARG A 191 6.39 -34.40 35.02
N LEU A 192 5.81 -35.33 35.76
CA LEU A 192 4.37 -35.34 36.01
C LEU A 192 4.02 -34.67 37.34
N ARG A 193 3.19 -33.63 37.25
CA ARG A 193 2.51 -33.04 38.41
C ARG A 193 1.04 -33.41 38.37
N VAL A 194 0.42 -33.61 39.53
CA VAL A 194 -0.99 -34.02 39.62
C VAL A 194 -1.76 -33.14 40.58
N LYS A 195 -3.05 -32.96 40.29
CA LYS A 195 -3.98 -32.20 41.12
C LYS A 195 -5.26 -33.02 41.36
N PRO A 196 -5.71 -33.22 42.62
CA PRO A 196 -6.99 -33.85 42.90
C PRO A 196 -8.13 -32.99 42.35
N LEU A 197 -9.14 -33.62 41.76
CA LEU A 197 -10.29 -32.89 41.20
C LEU A 197 -11.25 -32.33 42.25
N ASP A 198 -11.23 -32.92 43.44
CA ASP A 198 -12.08 -32.60 44.58
C ASP A 198 -11.41 -31.62 45.57
N ALA A 199 -10.24 -31.06 45.22
CA ALA A 199 -9.49 -30.16 46.07
C ALA A 199 -8.99 -28.92 45.32
N ALA A 200 -9.07 -27.75 45.98
CA ALA A 200 -8.62 -26.46 45.44
C ALA A 200 -7.09 -26.25 45.56
N TRP A 201 -6.29 -27.32 45.56
CA TRP A 201 -4.84 -27.25 45.75
C TRP A 201 -4.09 -26.96 44.44
N ALA A 202 -2.85 -26.51 44.54
CA ALA A 202 -1.93 -26.45 43.41
C ALA A 202 -1.52 -27.87 42.97
N ALA A 203 -1.10 -28.04 41.71
CA ALA A 203 -0.57 -29.31 41.24
C ALA A 203 0.76 -29.62 41.95
N VAL A 204 0.96 -30.88 42.35
CA VAL A 204 2.13 -31.32 43.12
C VAL A 204 2.88 -32.38 42.34
N ASP A 205 4.21 -32.42 42.49
CA ASP A 205 5.03 -33.46 41.85
C ASP A 205 4.61 -34.85 42.35
N VAL A 206 4.45 -35.80 41.43
CA VAL A 206 4.15 -37.20 41.77
C VAL A 206 5.19 -37.79 42.72
N ALA A 207 6.45 -37.36 42.62
CA ALA A 207 7.52 -37.76 43.53
C ALA A 207 7.19 -37.47 45.00
N GLU A 208 6.48 -36.36 45.30
CA GLU A 208 6.12 -36.00 46.68
C GLU A 208 5.08 -36.95 47.28
N ILE A 209 4.19 -37.52 46.45
CA ILE A 209 3.17 -38.50 46.85
C ILE A 209 3.82 -39.85 47.18
N TRP A 210 4.96 -40.17 46.57
CA TRP A 210 5.67 -41.43 46.80
C TRP A 210 6.77 -41.33 47.86
N ARG A 211 7.40 -40.17 48.06
CA ARG A 211 8.47 -39.99 49.06
C ARG A 211 7.97 -39.83 50.50
N LYS A 212 6.74 -39.33 50.70
CA LYS A 212 6.15 -39.14 52.04
C LYS A 212 5.09 -40.22 52.29
N GLU A 213 5.19 -40.92 53.41
CA GLU A 213 4.13 -41.85 53.85
C GLU A 213 2.93 -41.12 54.44
N ASP A 214 3.18 -40.00 55.14
CA ASP A 214 2.14 -39.16 55.72
C ASP A 214 1.97 -37.88 54.88
N HIS A 215 1.08 -37.96 53.89
CA HIS A 215 0.79 -36.87 52.97
C HIS A 215 -0.70 -36.48 53.01
N HIS A 216 -1.00 -35.18 52.93
CA HIS A 216 -2.37 -34.65 53.00
C HIS A 216 -3.30 -35.09 51.83
N PHE A 217 -2.77 -35.80 50.83
CA PHE A 217 -3.55 -36.26 49.68
C PHE A 217 -4.45 -37.48 49.99
N GLY A 218 -4.20 -38.18 51.10
CA GLY A 218 -4.97 -39.34 51.55
C GLY A 218 -4.64 -40.65 50.80
N PRO A 219 -5.05 -41.81 51.32
CA PRO A 219 -4.60 -43.13 50.87
C PRO A 219 -5.04 -43.47 49.43
N GLY A 220 -6.09 -42.84 48.89
CA GLY A 220 -6.59 -43.05 47.53
C GLY A 220 -5.77 -42.39 46.42
N SER A 221 -4.71 -41.66 46.79
CA SER A 221 -3.89 -40.88 45.86
C SER A 221 -3.01 -41.75 44.97
N ARG A 222 -2.30 -42.72 45.55
CA ARG A 222 -1.39 -43.58 44.80
C ARG A 222 -2.11 -44.44 43.75
N PRO A 223 -3.25 -45.11 44.07
CA PRO A 223 -4.04 -45.81 43.06
C PRO A 223 -4.59 -44.88 41.98
N GLY A 224 -5.11 -43.70 42.37
CA GLY A 224 -5.66 -42.71 41.44
C GLY A 224 -4.65 -42.18 40.42
N VAL A 225 -3.43 -41.84 40.88
CA VAL A 225 -2.33 -41.39 40.02
C VAL A 225 -1.86 -42.51 39.09
N ARG A 226 -1.77 -43.76 39.56
CA ARG A 226 -1.45 -44.90 38.69
C ARG A 226 -2.50 -45.10 37.61
N THR A 227 -3.79 -45.03 37.93
CA THR A 227 -4.88 -45.10 36.95
C THR A 227 -4.75 -43.97 35.91
N LEU A 228 -4.48 -42.75 36.36
CA LEU A 228 -4.28 -41.61 35.47
C LEU A 228 -3.11 -41.82 34.49
N ILE A 229 -1.95 -42.28 34.97
CA ILE A 229 -0.78 -42.58 34.14
C ILE A 229 -1.10 -43.70 33.14
N THR A 230 -1.65 -44.83 33.60
CA THR A 230 -1.95 -45.97 32.73
C THR A 230 -2.98 -45.61 31.65
N THR A 231 -3.96 -44.78 31.98
CA THR A 231 -4.99 -44.35 31.02
C THR A 231 -4.39 -43.38 29.99
N ALA A 232 -3.59 -42.40 30.44
CA ALA A 232 -2.94 -41.44 29.56
C ALA A 232 -1.83 -42.06 28.70
N ALA A 233 -1.21 -43.16 29.13
CA ALA A 233 -0.21 -43.91 28.36
C ALA A 233 -0.77 -44.48 27.04
N ALA A 234 -2.09 -44.66 26.92
CA ALA A 234 -2.72 -44.99 25.65
C ALA A 234 -2.61 -43.88 24.60
N ALA A 235 -2.50 -42.62 25.02
CA ALA A 235 -2.27 -41.48 24.13
C ALA A 235 -0.78 -41.24 23.85
N TRP A 236 0.08 -41.47 24.84
CA TRP A 236 1.53 -41.25 24.73
C TRP A 236 2.29 -42.33 25.51
N PRO A 237 2.79 -43.40 24.84
CA PRO A 237 3.33 -44.60 25.49
C PRO A 237 4.50 -44.37 26.44
N ALA A 238 5.29 -43.31 26.23
CA ALA A 238 6.42 -42.92 27.07
C ALA A 238 6.04 -42.74 28.55
N LEU A 239 4.78 -42.37 28.84
CA LEU A 239 4.23 -42.28 30.19
C LEU A 239 4.32 -43.59 30.99
N THR A 240 4.28 -44.74 30.32
CA THR A 240 4.37 -46.04 31.00
C THR A 240 5.66 -46.15 31.83
N ARG A 241 6.76 -45.55 31.36
CA ARG A 241 8.04 -45.53 32.06
C ARG A 241 7.99 -44.78 33.40
N LEU A 242 7.05 -43.85 33.59
CA LEU A 242 6.85 -43.19 34.89
C LEU A 242 6.36 -44.16 35.97
N LEU A 243 5.66 -45.25 35.62
CA LEU A 243 5.20 -46.24 36.62
C LEU A 243 6.36 -46.92 37.36
N GLY A 244 7.53 -47.01 36.73
CA GLY A 244 8.77 -47.51 37.34
C GLY A 244 9.64 -46.43 37.98
N ARG A 245 9.24 -45.16 37.92
CA ARG A 245 10.03 -43.98 38.35
C ARG A 245 9.21 -42.99 39.19
N LEU A 246 8.17 -43.47 39.87
CA LEU A 246 7.23 -42.65 40.65
C LEU A 246 7.89 -41.88 41.81
N ASP A 247 9.03 -42.37 42.29
CA ASP A 247 9.90 -41.74 43.29
C ASP A 247 10.65 -40.51 42.78
N THR A 248 10.90 -40.45 41.46
CA THR A 248 11.53 -39.30 40.78
C THR A 248 10.50 -38.42 40.07
N GLY A 249 9.33 -38.96 39.73
CA GLY A 249 8.23 -38.24 39.08
C GLY A 249 8.53 -37.80 37.64
N SER A 250 9.65 -38.26 37.06
CA SER A 250 10.17 -37.78 35.77
C SER A 250 10.67 -38.93 34.91
N VAL A 251 10.47 -38.79 33.59
CA VAL A 251 10.97 -39.73 32.58
C VAL A 251 11.84 -39.00 31.56
N PRO A 252 13.05 -39.52 31.25
CA PRO A 252 13.86 -39.01 30.14
C PRO A 252 13.26 -39.45 28.80
N VAL A 253 13.13 -38.52 27.86
CA VAL A 253 12.47 -38.75 26.56
C VAL A 253 13.34 -38.34 25.37
N THR A 254 13.22 -39.07 24.27
CA THR A 254 13.97 -38.85 23.02
C THR A 254 13.34 -37.74 22.17
N ALA A 255 14.05 -37.31 21.13
CA ALA A 255 13.53 -36.32 20.18
C ALA A 255 12.27 -36.83 19.47
N ALA A 256 12.20 -38.13 19.16
CA ALA A 256 11.03 -38.77 18.56
C ALA A 256 9.80 -38.70 19.48
N GLU A 257 9.98 -38.96 20.78
CA GLU A 257 8.90 -38.94 21.77
C GLU A 257 8.38 -37.52 22.04
N ILE A 258 9.27 -36.51 22.04
CA ILE A 258 8.88 -35.10 22.10
C ILE A 258 8.16 -34.66 20.82
N GLY A 259 8.67 -35.06 19.66
CA GLY A 259 8.02 -34.86 18.37
C GLY A 259 6.59 -35.39 18.34
N GLU A 260 6.40 -36.61 18.85
CA GLU A 260 5.08 -37.23 18.99
C GLU A 260 4.17 -36.47 19.97
N LEU A 261 4.70 -36.08 21.15
CA LEU A 261 3.96 -35.30 22.14
C LEU A 261 3.49 -33.94 21.58
N GLY A 262 4.28 -33.35 20.69
CA GLY A 262 3.99 -32.10 19.98
C GLY A 262 2.84 -32.19 18.97
N ARG A 263 2.47 -33.39 18.50
CA ARG A 263 1.41 -33.58 17.50
C ARG A 263 0.04 -33.24 18.06
N THR A 264 -0.76 -32.53 17.26
CA THR A 264 -2.13 -32.09 17.62
C THR A 264 -3.02 -33.24 18.10
N ARG A 265 -2.91 -34.42 17.47
CA ARG A 265 -3.67 -35.61 17.85
C ARG A 265 -3.36 -36.08 19.27
N VAL A 266 -2.08 -36.19 19.63
CA VAL A 266 -1.62 -36.69 20.94
C VAL A 266 -1.98 -35.70 22.04
N SER A 267 -1.71 -34.41 21.81
CA SER A 267 -2.11 -33.33 22.72
C SER A 267 -3.62 -33.31 22.99
N SER A 268 -4.45 -33.56 21.97
CA SER A 268 -5.91 -33.62 22.12
C SER A 268 -6.38 -34.83 22.94
N LEU A 269 -5.78 -36.00 22.71
CA LEU A 269 -6.07 -37.22 23.48
C LEU A 269 -5.65 -37.07 24.94
N LEU A 270 -4.47 -36.50 25.21
CA LEU A 270 -4.01 -36.23 26.58
C LEU A 270 -4.98 -35.30 27.32
N ARG A 271 -5.46 -34.23 26.66
CA ARG A 271 -6.49 -33.35 27.25
C ARG A 271 -7.79 -34.09 27.58
N ALA A 272 -8.22 -35.04 26.74
CA ALA A 272 -9.38 -35.89 27.02
C ALA A 272 -9.17 -36.75 28.27
N TYR A 273 -7.92 -37.16 28.55
CA TYR A 273 -7.51 -37.83 29.78
C TYR A 273 -7.18 -36.87 30.94
N ARG A 274 -7.53 -35.58 30.84
CA ARG A 274 -7.24 -34.53 31.84
C ARG A 274 -5.74 -34.34 32.10
N MET A 275 -4.92 -34.59 31.09
CA MET A 275 -3.49 -34.30 31.05
C MET A 275 -3.24 -33.06 30.21
N GLU A 276 -2.59 -32.07 30.81
CA GLU A 276 -2.09 -30.88 30.14
C GLU A 276 -0.59 -31.00 29.92
N VAL A 277 -0.09 -30.53 28.78
CA VAL A 277 1.36 -30.47 28.51
C VAL A 277 1.82 -29.04 28.70
N LEU A 278 2.79 -28.84 29.59
CA LEU A 278 3.43 -27.56 29.87
C LEU A 278 4.81 -27.54 29.21
N TRP A 279 4.95 -26.68 28.22
CA TRP A 279 6.19 -26.46 27.49
C TRP A 279 7.03 -25.35 28.14
N PRO A 280 8.37 -25.37 28.01
CA PRO A 280 9.22 -24.33 28.57
C PRO A 280 9.10 -23.01 27.80
N ASP A 281 9.31 -21.88 28.48
CA ASP A 281 9.11 -20.51 27.98
C ASP A 281 10.03 -20.08 26.81
N GLY A 282 10.89 -20.97 26.30
CA GLY A 282 11.77 -20.74 25.15
C GLY A 282 11.55 -21.68 23.96
N LEU A 283 10.57 -22.60 24.03
CA LEU A 283 10.28 -23.51 22.93
C LEU A 283 9.50 -22.78 21.82
N VAL A 284 10.06 -22.74 20.62
CA VAL A 284 9.36 -22.23 19.44
C VAL A 284 8.54 -23.34 18.81
N ARG A 285 7.22 -23.12 18.68
CA ARG A 285 6.28 -24.13 18.15
C ARG A 285 5.60 -23.74 16.85
N GLU A 286 5.81 -22.50 16.42
CA GLU A 286 5.28 -21.94 15.19
C GLU A 286 6.39 -21.15 14.52
N LEU A 287 6.53 -21.30 13.20
CA LEU A 287 7.43 -20.49 12.38
C LEU A 287 6.57 -19.46 11.65
N ASP A 288 7.05 -18.22 11.63
CA ASP A 288 6.41 -17.16 10.87
C ASP A 288 6.78 -17.30 9.39
N ALA A 289 5.79 -17.25 8.50
CA ALA A 289 6.02 -17.22 7.07
C ALA A 289 6.07 -15.77 6.59
N ARG A 290 7.23 -15.31 6.13
CA ARG A 290 7.47 -13.98 5.58
C ARG A 290 7.61 -14.07 4.06
N PRO A 291 6.54 -13.83 3.31
CA PRO A 291 6.60 -13.75 1.86
C PRO A 291 7.36 -12.49 1.43
N THR A 292 8.36 -12.67 0.58
CA THR A 292 9.24 -11.63 0.09
C THR A 292 9.27 -11.65 -1.43
N VAL A 293 9.43 -10.48 -2.04
CA VAL A 293 9.66 -10.35 -3.48
C VAL A 293 11.05 -9.76 -3.69
N ARG A 294 11.84 -10.45 -4.50
CA ARG A 294 13.19 -10.01 -4.87
C ARG A 294 13.48 -10.28 -6.34
N ARG A 295 14.51 -9.63 -6.85
CA ARG A 295 15.05 -9.91 -8.18
C ARG A 295 15.89 -11.19 -8.17
N VAL A 296 15.86 -11.96 -9.26
CA VAL A 296 16.73 -13.12 -9.48
C VAL A 296 18.02 -12.69 -10.18
N GLY A 297 19.19 -13.05 -9.64
CA GLY A 297 20.53 -12.76 -10.19
C GLY A 297 21.36 -11.77 -9.36
N GLU A 298 22.67 -11.68 -9.62
CA GLU A 298 23.59 -10.76 -8.93
C GLU A 298 23.31 -9.29 -9.25
N ALA A 299 23.65 -8.41 -8.30
CA ALA A 299 23.61 -6.96 -8.47
C ALA A 299 24.59 -6.55 -9.58
N MET A 300 24.08 -5.86 -10.60
CA MET A 300 24.94 -5.35 -11.67
C MET A 300 25.83 -4.23 -11.09
N PRO A 301 27.15 -4.28 -11.31
CA PRO A 301 28.06 -3.23 -10.86
C PRO A 301 27.93 -2.00 -11.79
N HIS A 302 27.51 -0.87 -11.22
CA HIS A 302 27.43 0.48 -11.79
C HIS A 302 26.18 0.89 -12.63
N ASP A 303 25.97 2.21 -12.60
CA ASP A 303 24.73 2.98 -12.63
C ASP A 303 23.86 2.91 -13.89
N ARG A 304 22.55 3.02 -13.62
CA ARG A 304 21.38 3.18 -14.52
C ARG A 304 20.93 1.99 -15.37
N PRO A 305 20.37 0.92 -14.75
CA PRO A 305 19.54 -0.03 -15.47
C PRO A 305 18.08 0.45 -15.55
N ARG A 306 17.50 0.38 -16.76
CA ARG A 306 16.05 0.46 -17.01
C ARG A 306 15.34 -0.62 -16.17
N ALA A 307 14.81 -0.20 -15.02
CA ALA A 307 14.35 -1.02 -13.88
C ALA A 307 13.38 -2.15 -14.24
N PHE A 308 12.56 -1.97 -15.29
CA PHE A 308 11.49 -2.90 -15.65
C PHE A 308 11.50 -3.29 -17.14
N ALA A 309 12.68 -3.33 -17.78
CA ALA A 309 12.78 -3.89 -19.12
C ALA A 309 12.27 -5.35 -19.14
N ARG A 310 11.57 -5.75 -20.21
CA ARG A 310 10.84 -7.02 -20.41
C ARG A 310 11.62 -8.33 -20.14
N ALA A 311 12.91 -8.28 -19.83
CA ALA A 311 13.80 -9.43 -19.67
C ALA A 311 14.19 -9.72 -18.21
N GLN A 312 13.70 -8.97 -17.22
CA GLN A 312 14.04 -9.20 -15.81
C GLN A 312 13.11 -10.23 -15.16
N VAL A 313 13.68 -11.18 -14.42
CA VAL A 313 12.97 -12.22 -13.67
C VAL A 313 12.95 -11.84 -12.20
N PHE A 314 11.76 -11.87 -11.60
CA PHE A 314 11.55 -11.65 -10.18
C PHE A 314 11.04 -12.93 -9.55
N ARG A 315 11.26 -13.07 -8.24
CA ARG A 315 10.88 -14.25 -7.50
C ARG A 315 10.18 -13.83 -6.22
N PHE A 316 9.05 -14.48 -6.01
CA PHE A 316 8.32 -14.49 -4.75
C PHE A 316 8.85 -15.68 -3.94
N ASP A 317 9.40 -15.40 -2.76
CA ASP A 317 9.93 -16.40 -1.84
C ASP A 317 9.19 -16.35 -0.49
N TRP A 318 8.65 -17.48 -0.03
CA TRP A 318 8.23 -17.70 1.34
C TRP A 318 9.47 -17.98 2.19
N ASN A 319 9.90 -16.99 2.98
CA ASN A 319 10.95 -17.16 3.97
C ASN A 319 10.33 -17.59 5.30
N LEU A 320 10.86 -18.65 5.93
CA LEU A 320 10.48 -18.98 7.31
C LEU A 320 11.33 -18.14 8.28
N ALA A 321 10.71 -17.62 9.33
CA ALA A 321 11.38 -16.82 10.35
C ALA A 321 11.16 -17.39 11.76
N LEU A 322 12.19 -17.24 12.60
CA LEU A 322 12.20 -17.60 14.01
C LEU A 322 12.01 -16.34 14.86
N GLY A 323 10.77 -15.86 14.93
CA GLY A 323 10.45 -14.53 15.45
C GLY A 323 10.77 -13.46 14.40
N ASP A 324 11.74 -12.59 14.66
CA ASP A 324 12.08 -11.49 13.76
C ASP A 324 13.15 -11.79 12.71
N GLU A 325 13.84 -12.92 12.85
CA GLU A 325 14.97 -13.26 12.01
C GLU A 325 14.62 -14.38 11.03
N THR A 326 14.94 -14.18 9.75
CA THR A 326 14.75 -15.20 8.71
C THR A 326 15.74 -16.35 8.87
N LEU A 327 15.27 -17.56 8.59
CA LEU A 327 16.08 -18.78 8.59
C LEU A 327 16.96 -18.83 7.34
N THR A 328 18.22 -19.20 7.54
CA THR A 328 19.18 -19.44 6.44
C THR A 328 18.85 -20.75 5.70
N SER A 329 19.37 -20.92 4.49
CA SER A 329 19.16 -22.16 3.72
C SER A 329 19.60 -23.41 4.49
N ALA A 330 20.74 -23.35 5.20
CA ALA A 330 21.22 -24.47 6.02
C ALA A 330 20.27 -24.79 7.20
N GLU A 331 19.68 -23.77 7.83
CA GLU A 331 18.71 -23.97 8.92
C GLU A 331 17.37 -24.52 8.39
N LEU A 332 16.97 -24.13 7.17
CA LEU A 332 15.80 -24.69 6.49
C LEU A 332 16.02 -26.15 6.11
N ASP A 333 17.21 -26.50 5.62
CA ASP A 333 17.57 -27.87 5.27
C ASP A 333 17.55 -28.76 6.52
N LEU A 334 18.11 -28.29 7.65
CA LEU A 334 18.02 -28.98 8.95
C LEU A 334 16.57 -29.21 9.40
N LEU A 335 15.67 -28.24 9.21
CA LEU A 335 14.25 -28.42 9.51
C LEU A 335 13.55 -29.40 8.57
N ALA A 336 13.91 -29.41 7.28
CA ALA A 336 13.33 -30.29 6.27
C ALA A 336 13.75 -31.77 6.45
N GLU A 337 15.00 -31.97 6.87
CA GLU A 337 15.62 -33.27 7.15
C GLU A 337 15.19 -33.85 8.50
N SER A 338 14.74 -33.01 9.44
CA SER A 338 14.24 -33.46 10.74
C SER A 338 13.04 -34.42 10.60
N GLN A 339 13.25 -35.69 10.96
CA GLN A 339 12.19 -36.71 10.89
C GLN A 339 11.09 -36.53 11.94
N HIS A 340 11.45 -35.91 13.07
CA HIS A 340 10.57 -35.79 14.24
C HIS A 340 10.13 -34.37 14.53
N GLY A 341 10.62 -33.38 13.76
CA GLY A 341 10.19 -31.99 13.83
C GLY A 341 10.80 -31.19 14.98
N LEU A 342 11.69 -31.80 15.77
CA LEU A 342 12.44 -31.13 16.83
C LEU A 342 13.87 -30.85 16.33
N VAL A 343 14.27 -29.58 16.32
CA VAL A 343 15.62 -29.12 15.96
C VAL A 343 16.03 -28.01 16.91
N GLN A 344 17.32 -27.90 17.20
CA GLN A 344 17.86 -26.74 17.91
C GLN A 344 18.44 -25.74 16.90
N LEU A 345 17.90 -24.52 16.88
CA LEU A 345 18.34 -23.42 16.02
C LEU A 345 18.67 -22.21 16.88
N ARG A 346 19.87 -21.66 16.72
CA ARG A 346 20.32 -20.43 17.42
C ARG A 346 20.04 -20.49 18.94
N ASP A 347 20.50 -21.56 19.59
CA ASP A 347 20.31 -21.85 21.02
C ASP A 347 18.86 -22.03 21.49
N ARG A 348 17.89 -22.11 20.57
CA ARG A 348 16.47 -22.33 20.87
C ARG A 348 15.99 -23.65 20.32
N TRP A 349 15.16 -24.35 21.10
CA TRP A 349 14.47 -25.54 20.59
C TRP A 349 13.30 -25.11 19.73
N VAL A 350 13.17 -25.74 18.56
CA VAL A 350 12.11 -25.52 17.58
C VAL A 350 11.40 -26.84 17.36
N LEU A 351 10.11 -26.88 17.64
CA LEU A 351 9.24 -28.04 17.48
C LEU A 351 8.12 -27.74 16.50
N VAL A 352 8.29 -28.18 15.25
CA VAL A 352 7.36 -27.95 14.14
C VAL A 352 6.92 -29.26 13.50
N ASP A 353 5.80 -29.24 12.79
CA ASP A 353 5.33 -30.41 12.05
C ASP A 353 6.18 -30.60 10.76
N PRO A 354 6.88 -31.74 10.57
CA PRO A 354 7.70 -31.98 9.39
C PRO A 354 6.91 -31.96 8.08
N ALA A 355 5.67 -32.47 8.08
CA ALA A 355 4.85 -32.52 6.87
C ALA A 355 4.41 -31.11 6.45
N ARG A 356 4.03 -30.28 7.43
CA ARG A 356 3.69 -28.87 7.19
C ARG A 356 4.90 -28.07 6.71
N THR A 357 6.06 -28.31 7.31
CA THR A 357 7.32 -27.62 6.97
C THR A 357 7.76 -27.96 5.53
N ARG A 358 7.70 -29.24 5.13
CA ARG A 358 8.00 -29.64 3.74
C ARG A 358 7.03 -29.06 2.73
N ALA A 359 5.73 -29.09 3.01
CA ALA A 359 4.73 -28.50 2.10
C ALA A 359 4.96 -26.99 1.88
N MET A 360 5.35 -26.26 2.94
CA MET A 360 5.72 -24.84 2.84
C MET A 360 7.02 -24.64 2.04
N LEU A 361 7.98 -25.56 2.16
CA LEU A 361 9.24 -25.52 1.41
C LEU A 361 9.09 -25.90 -0.07
N GLU A 362 8.14 -26.76 -0.43
CA GLU A 362 7.89 -27.18 -1.82
C GLU A 362 7.32 -26.05 -2.68
N HIS A 363 6.47 -25.19 -2.11
CA HIS A 363 5.91 -24.00 -2.78
C HIS A 363 6.65 -22.72 -2.37
N ARG A 364 7.88 -22.84 -1.85
CA ARG A 364 8.62 -21.71 -1.28
C ARG A 364 8.91 -20.61 -2.28
N SER A 365 9.07 -20.94 -3.56
CA SER A 365 9.54 -20.00 -4.55
C SER A 365 8.72 -20.09 -5.82
N GLN A 366 8.10 -18.98 -6.22
CA GLN A 366 7.44 -18.85 -7.51
C GLN A 366 8.09 -17.69 -8.28
N GLU A 367 8.33 -17.88 -9.57
CA GLU A 367 8.71 -16.77 -10.44
C GLU A 367 7.50 -15.86 -10.65
N ILE A 368 7.71 -14.57 -10.49
CA ILE A 368 6.71 -13.55 -10.78
C ILE A 368 7.23 -12.60 -11.84
N THR A 369 6.31 -12.00 -12.58
CA THR A 369 6.66 -11.03 -13.61
C THR A 369 7.22 -9.75 -12.99
N ALA A 370 8.03 -9.01 -13.75
CA ALA A 370 8.51 -7.68 -13.36
C ALA A 370 7.37 -6.72 -13.01
N LEU A 371 6.20 -6.94 -13.62
CA LEU A 371 4.99 -6.19 -13.35
C LEU A 371 4.37 -6.53 -11.98
N GLU A 372 4.26 -7.81 -11.64
CA GLU A 372 3.77 -8.24 -10.32
C GLU A 372 4.71 -7.77 -9.22
N ALA A 373 6.02 -7.75 -9.49
CA ALA A 373 7.00 -7.15 -8.59
C ALA A 373 6.81 -5.63 -8.44
N LEU A 374 6.55 -4.90 -9.52
CA LEU A 374 6.25 -3.46 -9.46
C LEU A 374 4.94 -3.19 -8.70
N ARG A 375 3.91 -4.01 -8.92
CA ARG A 375 2.67 -3.95 -8.15
C ARG A 375 2.94 -4.21 -6.69
N ALA A 376 3.65 -5.28 -6.35
CA ALA A 376 4.06 -5.59 -4.99
C ALA A 376 4.84 -4.45 -4.32
N ALA A 377 5.73 -3.77 -5.06
CA ALA A 377 6.43 -2.59 -4.54
C ALA A 377 5.48 -1.42 -4.25
N VAL A 378 4.49 -1.15 -5.11
CA VAL A 378 3.57 -0.02 -4.95
C VAL A 378 2.45 -0.30 -3.95
N THR A 379 1.89 -1.51 -3.96
CA THR A 379 0.71 -1.89 -3.17
C THR A 379 1.07 -2.68 -1.93
N GLY A 380 2.23 -3.31 -1.89
CA GLY A 380 2.62 -4.17 -0.78
C GLY A 380 2.01 -5.56 -0.78
N GLU A 381 1.39 -5.93 -1.89
CA GLU A 381 0.62 -7.17 -2.05
C GLU A 381 0.92 -7.79 -3.42
N VAL A 382 0.95 -9.12 -3.45
CA VAL A 382 0.99 -9.91 -4.68
C VAL A 382 -0.20 -10.86 -4.69
N GLU A 383 -0.67 -11.23 -5.88
CA GLU A 383 -1.70 -12.25 -6.06
C GLU A 383 -0.98 -13.54 -6.47
N VAL A 384 -0.98 -14.53 -5.58
CA VAL A 384 -0.36 -15.84 -5.77
C VAL A 384 -1.46 -16.88 -5.64
N ASP A 385 -1.63 -17.71 -6.67
CA ASP A 385 -2.68 -18.74 -6.72
C ASP A 385 -4.09 -18.19 -6.42
N ASP A 386 -4.44 -17.03 -7.01
CA ASP A 386 -5.69 -16.27 -6.79
C ASP A 386 -5.90 -15.77 -5.34
N VAL A 387 -4.87 -15.81 -4.50
CA VAL A 387 -4.89 -15.31 -3.12
C VAL A 387 -4.02 -14.06 -3.00
N ARG A 388 -4.62 -12.96 -2.50
CA ARG A 388 -3.86 -11.76 -2.14
C ARG A 388 -3.01 -12.03 -0.91
N THR A 389 -1.71 -11.89 -1.07
CA THR A 389 -0.70 -12.11 -0.05
C THR A 389 0.07 -10.82 0.16
N GLN A 390 0.16 -10.35 1.41
CA GLN A 390 1.03 -9.22 1.75
C GLN A 390 2.47 -9.65 1.61
N VAL A 391 3.32 -8.81 1.02
CA VAL A 391 4.72 -9.16 0.75
C VAL A 391 5.66 -8.04 1.14
N ASP A 392 6.83 -8.38 1.63
CA ASP A 392 7.95 -7.45 1.76
C ASP A 392 8.74 -7.40 0.44
N THR A 393 9.35 -6.26 0.16
CA THR A 393 10.30 -6.10 -0.95
C THR A 393 11.72 -6.12 -0.41
N GLU A 394 12.64 -6.81 -1.09
CA GLU A 394 14.04 -6.88 -0.69
C GLU A 394 14.99 -6.29 -1.75
N GLY A 395 16.14 -5.83 -1.27
CA GLY A 395 17.23 -5.32 -2.08
C GLY A 395 16.78 -4.15 -2.96
N TRP A 396 17.07 -4.27 -4.26
CA TRP A 396 16.77 -3.22 -5.23
C TRP A 396 15.26 -2.91 -5.36
N LEU A 397 14.37 -3.88 -5.18
CA LEU A 397 12.93 -3.62 -5.28
C LEU A 397 12.40 -2.77 -4.11
N ASP A 398 13.06 -2.88 -2.95
CA ASP A 398 12.76 -2.02 -1.81
C ASP A 398 13.19 -0.57 -2.05
N ASP A 399 14.35 -0.35 -2.69
CA ASP A 399 14.79 0.98 -3.13
C ASP A 399 13.78 1.60 -4.12
N VAL A 400 13.29 0.81 -5.09
CA VAL A 400 12.21 1.25 -6.00
C VAL A 400 10.94 1.64 -5.22
N ARG A 401 10.51 0.81 -4.25
CA ARG A 401 9.37 1.12 -3.37
C ARG A 401 9.58 2.43 -2.63
N GLN A 402 10.74 2.62 -1.99
CA GLN A 402 11.04 3.82 -1.21
C GLN A 402 11.03 5.07 -2.08
N ARG A 403 11.60 5.00 -3.30
CA ARG A 403 11.55 6.11 -4.27
C ARG A 403 10.12 6.40 -4.71
N LEU A 404 9.34 5.37 -5.10
CA LEU A 404 7.96 5.56 -5.58
C LEU A 404 6.96 5.96 -4.49
N ALA A 405 7.27 5.73 -3.21
CA ALA A 405 6.42 6.14 -2.08
C ALA A 405 6.30 7.66 -1.95
N HIS A 406 7.25 8.43 -2.48
CA HIS A 406 7.22 9.88 -2.47
C HIS A 406 7.05 10.43 -3.90
N GLN A 407 6.05 11.29 -4.12
CA GLN A 407 5.90 12.03 -5.38
C GLN A 407 6.94 13.18 -5.40
N GLY A 408 8.20 12.82 -5.61
CA GLY A 408 9.35 13.71 -5.55
C GLY A 408 10.54 13.00 -4.90
N SER A 409 11.68 12.98 -5.58
CA SER A 409 12.92 12.42 -5.04
C SER A 409 13.34 13.17 -3.76
N ARG A 410 13.90 12.45 -2.78
CA ARG A 410 14.61 13.08 -1.65
C ARG A 410 15.87 13.81 -2.11
N ASP A 411 16.43 13.39 -3.25
CA ASP A 411 17.63 13.99 -3.82
C ASP A 411 17.26 15.22 -4.66
N PRO A 412 17.90 16.37 -4.41
CA PRO A 412 17.63 17.58 -5.16
C PRO A 412 18.10 17.42 -6.61
N VAL A 413 17.14 17.23 -7.53
CA VAL A 413 17.40 17.43 -8.96
C VAL A 413 17.41 18.92 -9.23
N GLU A 414 18.60 19.47 -9.41
CA GLU A 414 18.78 20.87 -9.79
C GLU A 414 18.58 21.05 -11.30
N PRO A 415 17.86 22.10 -11.74
CA PRO A 415 17.76 22.42 -13.15
C PRO A 415 19.14 22.69 -13.75
N SER A 416 19.36 22.23 -14.98
CA SER A 416 20.58 22.50 -15.73
C SER A 416 20.87 24.01 -15.78
N PRO A 417 22.14 24.44 -15.61
CA PRO A 417 22.53 25.84 -15.79
C PRO A 417 22.30 26.35 -17.23
N ARG A 418 22.10 25.43 -18.19
CA ARG A 418 21.77 25.76 -19.59
C ARG A 418 20.30 26.12 -19.81
N LEU A 419 19.45 25.96 -18.79
CA LEU A 419 18.05 26.37 -18.86
C LEU A 419 17.98 27.91 -18.77
N ALA A 420 17.58 28.55 -19.87
CA ALA A 420 17.37 29.99 -19.95
C ALA A 420 16.01 30.40 -19.34
N GLY A 421 15.90 30.25 -18.02
CA GLY A 421 14.74 30.63 -17.22
C GLY A 421 14.77 30.02 -15.82
N THR A 422 14.00 30.58 -14.90
CA THR A 422 13.89 30.07 -13.52
C THR A 422 12.61 29.25 -13.36
N LEU A 423 12.74 28.00 -12.96
CA LEU A 423 11.60 27.15 -12.61
C LEU A 423 11.00 27.59 -11.26
N ARG A 424 9.68 27.71 -11.22
CA ARG A 424 8.93 27.83 -9.96
C ARG A 424 9.07 26.54 -9.14
N GLU A 425 8.82 26.60 -7.84
CA GLU A 425 8.99 25.44 -6.94
C GLU A 425 8.23 24.21 -7.42
N TYR A 426 6.94 24.34 -7.72
CA TYR A 426 6.16 23.23 -8.27
C TYR A 426 6.75 22.73 -9.62
N GLN A 427 7.34 23.59 -10.45
CA GLN A 427 7.97 23.14 -11.70
C GLN A 427 9.25 22.32 -11.43
N ARG A 428 10.01 22.66 -10.38
CA ARG A 428 11.15 21.86 -9.90
C ARG A 428 10.70 20.51 -9.37
N ASP A 429 9.56 20.45 -8.66
CA ASP A 429 8.99 19.16 -8.22
C ASP A 429 8.55 18.30 -9.41
N GLY A 430 7.99 18.92 -10.44
CA GLY A 430 7.65 18.23 -11.69
C GLY A 430 8.88 17.65 -12.38
N LEU A 431 9.98 18.42 -12.43
CA LEU A 431 11.27 17.96 -12.94
C LEU A 431 11.81 16.76 -12.13
N ARG A 432 11.86 16.88 -10.79
CA ARG A 432 12.32 15.81 -9.89
C ARG A 432 11.53 14.53 -10.09
N TRP A 433 10.21 14.64 -10.15
CA TRP A 433 9.32 13.49 -10.37
C TRP A 433 9.58 12.80 -11.72
N MET A 434 9.74 13.57 -12.81
CA MET A 434 10.05 12.98 -14.11
C MET A 434 11.45 12.37 -14.17
N ALA A 435 12.45 13.03 -13.59
CA ALA A 435 13.82 12.53 -13.54
C ALA A 435 13.91 11.21 -12.77
N GLN A 436 13.19 11.09 -11.65
CA GLN A 436 13.08 9.85 -10.89
C GLN A 436 12.45 8.72 -11.71
N LEU A 437 11.37 9.00 -12.45
CA LEU A 437 10.76 7.99 -13.33
C LEU A 437 11.73 7.55 -14.43
N VAL A 438 12.45 8.50 -15.05
CA VAL A 438 13.45 8.20 -16.08
C VAL A 438 14.59 7.35 -15.54
N ASP A 439 15.10 7.67 -14.34
CA ASP A 439 16.15 6.90 -13.66
C ASP A 439 15.71 5.46 -13.39
N LEU A 440 14.44 5.29 -13.00
CA LEU A 440 13.79 3.99 -12.89
C LEU A 440 13.40 3.38 -14.24
N GLY A 441 13.70 3.99 -15.40
CA GLY A 441 13.25 3.48 -16.70
C GLY A 441 11.73 3.30 -16.83
N LEU A 442 10.96 4.10 -16.09
CA LEU A 442 9.51 4.14 -16.06
C LEU A 442 9.00 5.41 -16.76
N GLY A 443 7.80 5.31 -17.33
CA GLY A 443 7.08 6.47 -17.86
C GLY A 443 6.05 7.01 -16.87
N GLY A 444 5.37 8.08 -17.27
CA GLY A 444 4.32 8.69 -16.46
C GLY A 444 3.48 9.72 -17.21
N ILE A 445 2.45 10.22 -16.52
CA ILE A 445 1.51 11.23 -17.02
C ILE A 445 1.71 12.51 -16.21
N LEU A 446 2.19 13.57 -16.87
CA LEU A 446 2.19 14.92 -16.32
C LEU A 446 0.85 15.59 -16.68
N ALA A 447 -0.06 15.55 -15.70
CA ALA A 447 -1.46 15.91 -15.79
C ALA A 447 -1.81 17.29 -15.20
N ASP A 448 -0.82 18.18 -15.10
CA ASP A 448 -0.96 19.55 -14.60
C ASP A 448 -1.92 20.38 -15.45
N ASP A 449 -2.65 21.29 -14.80
CA ASP A 449 -3.54 22.25 -15.45
C ASP A 449 -2.82 23.04 -16.56
N MET A 450 -3.58 23.38 -17.59
CA MET A 450 -3.08 24.18 -18.71
C MET A 450 -2.55 25.54 -18.21
N GLY A 451 -1.32 25.88 -18.59
CA GLY A 451 -0.65 27.11 -18.18
C GLY A 451 0.31 26.96 -16.99
N LEU A 452 0.40 25.79 -16.35
CA LEU A 452 1.41 25.54 -15.31
C LEU A 452 2.84 25.31 -15.85
N GLY A 453 3.02 25.24 -17.17
CA GLY A 453 4.34 25.16 -17.80
C GLY A 453 4.89 23.73 -17.97
N LYS A 454 4.05 22.78 -18.40
CA LYS A 454 4.48 21.40 -18.70
C LYS A 454 5.62 21.34 -19.72
N THR A 455 5.58 22.20 -20.74
CA THR A 455 6.60 22.28 -21.79
C THR A 455 7.97 22.67 -21.23
N VAL A 456 8.07 23.72 -20.40
CA VAL A 456 9.34 24.12 -19.79
C VAL A 456 9.89 23.05 -18.83
N MET A 457 9.02 22.31 -18.12
CA MET A 457 9.47 21.17 -17.30
C MET A 457 10.09 20.06 -18.16
N LEU A 458 9.52 19.76 -19.33
CA LEU A 458 10.07 18.77 -20.28
C LEU A 458 11.40 19.24 -20.89
N ILE A 459 11.54 20.53 -21.18
CA ILE A 459 12.80 21.11 -21.65
C ILE A 459 13.88 20.97 -20.57
N ALA A 460 13.53 21.29 -19.32
CA ALA A 460 14.44 21.12 -18.19
C ALA A 460 14.84 19.65 -17.99
N LEU A 461 13.90 18.71 -18.16
CA LEU A 461 14.20 17.28 -18.11
C LEU A 461 15.18 16.87 -19.20
N HIS A 462 14.96 17.30 -20.45
CA HIS A 462 15.87 16.99 -21.55
C HIS A 462 17.30 17.49 -21.26
N LEU A 463 17.44 18.74 -20.81
CA LEU A 463 18.74 19.31 -20.46
C LEU A 463 19.41 18.54 -19.32
N HIS A 464 18.65 18.15 -18.30
CA HIS A 464 19.15 17.33 -17.20
C HIS A 464 19.70 15.98 -17.71
N LEU A 465 18.95 15.29 -18.57
CA LEU A 465 19.40 14.01 -19.16
C LEU A 465 20.62 14.19 -20.06
N GLU A 466 20.72 15.30 -20.78
CA GLU A 466 21.87 15.63 -21.61
C GLU A 466 23.13 15.85 -20.76
N ASP A 467 23.01 16.58 -19.65
CA ASP A 467 24.12 16.83 -18.73
C ASP A 467 24.58 15.51 -18.08
N LEU A 468 23.63 14.68 -17.64
CA LEU A 468 23.91 13.36 -17.09
C LEU A 468 24.60 12.40 -18.08
N ALA A 469 24.25 12.45 -19.37
CA ALA A 469 24.90 11.65 -20.40
C ALA A 469 26.34 12.12 -20.63
N ARG A 470 26.56 13.45 -20.68
CA ARG A 470 27.90 14.01 -20.85
C ARG A 470 28.82 13.71 -19.67
N GLU A 471 28.31 13.77 -18.44
CA GLU A 471 29.07 13.41 -17.23
C GLU A 471 29.49 11.94 -17.25
N ALA A 472 28.65 11.06 -17.80
CA ALA A 472 28.96 9.64 -17.97
C ALA A 472 29.88 9.34 -19.17
N GLY A 473 30.15 10.33 -20.04
CA GLY A 473 30.87 10.13 -21.30
C GLY A 473 30.04 9.50 -22.42
N ASP A 474 28.72 9.46 -22.26
CA ASP A 474 27.77 8.94 -23.24
C ASP A 474 27.28 10.03 -24.20
N GLU A 475 26.84 9.62 -25.39
CA GLU A 475 26.19 10.52 -26.34
C GLU A 475 24.71 10.74 -25.97
N PRO A 476 24.25 12.01 -25.82
CA PRO A 476 22.87 12.30 -25.46
C PRO A 476 21.88 11.86 -26.54
N ALA A 477 20.89 11.05 -26.18
CA ALA A 477 19.85 10.62 -27.11
C ALA A 477 18.79 11.71 -27.36
N PRO A 478 18.24 11.82 -28.59
CA PRO A 478 17.23 12.83 -28.89
C PRO A 478 15.87 12.53 -28.25
N THR A 479 15.08 13.58 -28.05
CA THR A 479 13.70 13.52 -27.54
C THR A 479 12.69 13.71 -28.66
N LEU A 480 11.77 12.75 -28.82
CA LEU A 480 10.67 12.84 -29.79
C LEU A 480 9.42 13.40 -29.12
N VAL A 481 8.90 14.50 -29.63
CA VAL A 481 7.63 15.09 -29.18
C VAL A 481 6.57 14.91 -30.26
N ILE A 482 5.47 14.25 -29.90
CA ILE A 482 4.28 14.10 -30.73
C ILE A 482 3.20 15.01 -30.16
N CYS A 483 2.75 15.99 -30.94
CA CYS A 483 1.78 16.98 -30.48
C CYS A 483 0.70 17.27 -31.55
N PRO A 484 -0.38 18.00 -31.20
CA PRO A 484 -1.30 18.54 -32.20
C PRO A 484 -0.60 19.48 -33.19
N ALA A 485 -1.06 19.53 -34.43
CA ALA A 485 -0.44 20.36 -35.46
C ALA A 485 -0.39 21.86 -35.11
N SER A 486 -1.35 22.33 -34.32
CA SER A 486 -1.46 23.72 -33.85
C SER A 486 -0.33 24.14 -32.90
N VAL A 487 0.30 23.21 -32.18
CA VAL A 487 1.29 23.53 -31.13
C VAL A 487 2.73 23.22 -31.54
N VAL A 488 2.96 22.68 -32.73
CA VAL A 488 4.33 22.40 -33.25
C VAL A 488 5.21 23.65 -33.21
N GLY A 489 4.69 24.78 -33.71
CA GLY A 489 5.43 26.04 -33.70
C GLY A 489 5.61 26.62 -32.29
N ASN A 490 4.75 26.24 -31.34
CA ASN A 490 4.91 26.65 -29.95
C ASN A 490 6.07 25.90 -29.27
N TRP A 491 6.13 24.58 -29.44
CA TRP A 491 7.25 23.76 -28.98
C TRP A 491 8.59 24.29 -29.50
N GLU A 492 8.66 24.59 -30.80
CA GLU A 492 9.86 25.11 -31.43
C GLU A 492 10.31 26.46 -30.82
N ARG A 493 9.37 27.39 -30.59
CA ARG A 493 9.67 28.67 -29.91
C ARG A 493 10.11 28.49 -28.47
N GLU A 494 9.43 27.63 -27.72
CA GLU A 494 9.74 27.40 -26.30
C GLU A 494 11.10 26.72 -26.12
N ILE A 495 11.44 25.72 -26.95
CA ILE A 495 12.76 25.07 -26.90
C ILE A 495 13.86 26.11 -27.19
N ARG A 496 13.71 26.94 -28.23
CA ARG A 496 14.70 27.98 -28.53
C ARG A 496 14.81 29.05 -27.44
N ARG A 497 13.71 29.35 -26.76
CA ARG A 497 13.67 30.32 -25.67
C ARG A 497 14.35 29.80 -24.41
N PHE A 498 13.98 28.59 -23.97
CA PHE A 498 14.40 28.05 -22.67
C PHE A 498 15.65 27.18 -22.74
N ALA A 499 16.05 26.69 -23.92
CA ALA A 499 17.26 25.90 -24.13
C ALA A 499 18.02 26.40 -25.36
N PRO A 500 18.53 27.65 -25.35
CA PRO A 500 19.30 28.18 -26.46
C PRO A 500 20.53 27.29 -26.72
N GLY A 501 20.70 26.85 -27.97
CA GLY A 501 21.76 25.92 -28.38
C GLY A 501 21.36 24.45 -28.44
N VAL A 502 20.15 24.07 -28.00
CA VAL A 502 19.60 22.74 -28.27
C VAL A 502 18.97 22.70 -29.66
N GLU A 503 19.33 21.71 -30.47
CA GLU A 503 18.74 21.55 -31.81
C GLU A 503 17.25 21.19 -31.71
N VAL A 504 16.42 21.83 -32.54
CA VAL A 504 15.01 21.48 -32.69
C VAL A 504 14.69 21.23 -34.15
N ARG A 505 14.24 20.01 -34.46
CA ARG A 505 13.87 19.58 -35.79
C ARG A 505 12.37 19.38 -35.92
N ARG A 506 11.77 20.08 -36.88
CA ARG A 506 10.37 19.87 -37.25
C ARG A 506 10.24 18.71 -38.23
N HIS A 507 9.78 17.55 -37.75
CA HIS A 507 9.44 16.41 -38.60
C HIS A 507 7.98 16.50 -39.05
N HIS A 508 7.68 17.48 -39.91
CA HIS A 508 6.34 17.73 -40.46
C HIS A 508 6.43 18.49 -41.80
N GLY A 509 5.52 18.19 -42.73
CA GLY A 509 5.51 18.79 -44.07
C GLY A 509 6.22 17.92 -45.12
N ALA A 510 6.40 18.46 -46.33
CA ALA A 510 6.91 17.70 -47.48
C ALA A 510 8.40 17.35 -47.37
N GLY A 511 9.24 18.24 -46.84
CA GLY A 511 10.69 18.06 -46.70
C GLY A 511 11.15 17.48 -45.35
N ARG A 512 10.30 16.69 -44.68
CA ARG A 512 10.62 16.12 -43.36
C ARG A 512 11.66 15.00 -43.48
N SER A 513 12.76 15.10 -42.75
CA SER A 513 13.83 14.09 -42.67
C SER A 513 14.43 14.03 -41.26
N LEU A 514 14.98 12.87 -40.91
CA LEU A 514 15.75 12.63 -39.69
C LEU A 514 17.27 12.68 -39.92
N ASP A 515 17.73 12.95 -41.15
CA ASP A 515 19.15 12.89 -41.51
C ASP A 515 19.99 13.91 -40.74
N GLY A 516 20.97 13.45 -39.96
CA GLY A 516 21.80 14.33 -39.13
C GLY A 516 21.11 14.83 -37.85
N VAL A 517 20.07 14.15 -37.38
CA VAL A 517 19.61 14.30 -35.99
C VAL A 517 20.53 13.47 -35.10
N GLU A 518 21.30 14.14 -34.27
CA GLU A 518 22.20 13.48 -33.30
C GLU A 518 21.65 13.59 -31.87
N ASN A 519 21.19 14.79 -31.48
CA ASN A 519 20.63 15.07 -30.17
C ASN A 519 19.44 16.06 -30.26
N GLY A 520 19.03 16.63 -29.12
CA GLY A 520 18.01 17.67 -29.08
C GLY A 520 16.58 17.15 -29.24
N PHE A 521 15.73 17.93 -29.89
CA PHE A 521 14.30 17.67 -30.02
C PHE A 521 13.88 17.40 -31.46
N VAL A 522 13.07 16.37 -31.67
CA VAL A 522 12.30 16.17 -32.91
C VAL A 522 10.83 16.36 -32.60
N VAL A 523 10.19 17.35 -33.23
CA VAL A 523 8.77 17.67 -33.03
C VAL A 523 7.96 17.23 -34.25
N THR A 524 6.98 16.36 -34.03
CA THR A 524 6.10 15.84 -35.06
C THR A 524 4.63 15.90 -34.63
N THR A 525 3.73 15.51 -35.54
CA THR A 525 2.29 15.49 -35.28
C THR A 525 1.74 14.08 -35.25
N TYR A 526 0.61 13.87 -34.57
CA TYR A 526 -0.10 12.59 -34.62
C TYR A 526 -0.45 12.13 -36.06
N ALA A 527 -0.71 13.07 -36.97
CA ALA A 527 -0.98 12.75 -38.36
C ALA A 527 0.29 12.27 -39.10
N THR A 528 1.43 12.94 -38.88
CA THR A 528 2.72 12.54 -39.45
C THR A 528 3.21 11.22 -38.86
N LEU A 529 3.11 11.04 -37.54
CA LEU A 529 3.46 9.80 -36.84
C LEU A 529 2.82 8.57 -37.50
N ARG A 530 1.53 8.66 -37.85
CA ARG A 530 0.84 7.54 -38.52
C ARG A 530 1.44 7.18 -39.87
N ARG A 531 1.93 8.17 -40.62
CA ARG A 531 2.51 7.99 -41.95
C ARG A 531 3.94 7.47 -41.88
N ASP A 532 4.70 7.98 -40.91
CA ASP A 532 6.14 7.76 -40.82
C ASP A 532 6.51 6.84 -39.63
N ALA A 533 5.55 6.07 -39.10
CA ALA A 533 5.76 5.23 -37.92
C ALA A 533 6.97 4.30 -38.06
N ARG A 534 7.14 3.71 -39.25
CA ARG A 534 8.29 2.82 -39.53
C ARG A 534 9.61 3.59 -39.49
N LEU A 535 9.69 4.74 -40.13
CA LEU A 535 10.88 5.59 -40.14
C LEU A 535 11.27 6.00 -38.72
N LEU A 536 10.30 6.45 -37.92
CA LEU A 536 10.52 6.84 -36.52
C LEU A 536 10.90 5.65 -35.64
N ALA A 537 10.38 4.45 -35.92
CA ALA A 537 10.67 3.24 -35.14
C ALA A 537 12.04 2.62 -35.46
N THR A 538 12.53 2.79 -36.69
CA THR A 538 13.83 2.26 -37.15
C THR A 538 14.91 3.34 -37.19
N PHE A 539 14.71 4.47 -36.51
CA PHE A 539 15.71 5.53 -36.42
C PHE A 539 16.93 5.03 -35.65
N GLU A 540 18.10 5.01 -36.29
CA GLU A 540 19.30 4.31 -35.81
C GLU A 540 19.83 4.85 -34.47
N ARG A 541 19.81 6.18 -34.27
CA ARG A 541 20.21 6.78 -32.98
C ARG A 541 19.24 6.45 -31.84
N GLY A 542 18.02 6.02 -32.17
CA GLY A 542 16.98 5.74 -31.20
C GLY A 542 16.45 7.00 -30.51
N TRP A 543 15.56 6.79 -29.53
CA TRP A 543 14.93 7.86 -28.76
C TRP A 543 15.25 7.69 -27.29
N GLY A 544 15.75 8.75 -26.64
CA GLY A 544 15.93 8.79 -25.19
C GLY A 544 14.58 8.91 -24.48
N VAL A 545 13.74 9.84 -24.94
CA VAL A 545 12.39 10.05 -24.39
C VAL A 545 11.41 10.24 -25.54
N VAL A 546 10.23 9.61 -25.45
CA VAL A 546 9.11 9.88 -26.35
C VAL A 546 7.98 10.55 -25.56
N VAL A 547 7.55 11.72 -26.02
CA VAL A 547 6.54 12.55 -25.37
C VAL A 547 5.28 12.59 -26.22
N ALA A 548 4.13 12.28 -25.63
CA ALA A 548 2.82 12.49 -26.24
C ALA A 548 2.15 13.70 -25.58
N ASP A 549 2.16 14.83 -26.30
CA ASP A 549 1.50 16.06 -25.89
C ASP A 549 0.03 16.08 -26.30
N GLU A 550 -0.84 16.53 -25.39
CA GLU A 550 -2.29 16.36 -25.48
C GLU A 550 -2.67 14.88 -25.70
N ALA A 551 -2.21 14.02 -24.79
CA ALA A 551 -2.34 12.57 -24.90
C ALA A 551 -3.79 12.05 -25.04
N GLN A 552 -4.81 12.88 -24.81
CA GLN A 552 -6.20 12.57 -25.16
C GLN A 552 -6.39 12.25 -26.66
N TYR A 553 -5.51 12.72 -27.56
CA TYR A 553 -5.54 12.34 -28.99
C TYR A 553 -5.31 10.84 -29.22
N VAL A 554 -4.74 10.11 -28.24
CA VAL A 554 -4.51 8.65 -28.28
C VAL A 554 -5.29 7.88 -27.22
N LYS A 555 -6.37 8.48 -26.68
CA LYS A 555 -7.24 7.86 -25.65
C LYS A 555 -7.88 6.53 -26.04
N ASN A 556 -7.95 6.22 -27.34
CA ASN A 556 -8.41 4.95 -27.86
C ASN A 556 -7.23 4.12 -28.38
N GLN A 557 -6.86 3.07 -27.64
CA GLN A 557 -5.79 2.14 -28.01
C GLN A 557 -5.95 1.48 -29.40
N ARG A 558 -7.18 1.37 -29.92
CA ARG A 558 -7.45 0.77 -31.24
C ARG A 558 -7.21 1.74 -32.40
N SER A 559 -7.08 3.04 -32.12
CA SER A 559 -6.86 4.05 -33.15
C SER A 559 -5.53 3.84 -33.86
N ALA A 560 -5.47 4.19 -35.15
CA ALA A 560 -4.22 4.13 -35.92
C ALA A 560 -3.11 5.00 -35.30
N GLY A 561 -3.48 6.12 -34.65
CA GLY A 561 -2.54 6.98 -33.91
C GLY A 561 -1.92 6.28 -32.71
N ALA A 562 -2.74 5.65 -31.86
CA ALA A 562 -2.26 4.91 -30.69
C ALA A 562 -1.39 3.71 -31.07
N LYS A 563 -1.76 2.97 -32.13
CA LYS A 563 -0.95 1.86 -32.67
C LYS A 563 0.42 2.35 -33.18
N ALA A 564 0.44 3.44 -33.95
CA ALA A 564 1.69 4.01 -34.45
C ALA A 564 2.58 4.51 -33.31
N LEU A 565 1.99 5.15 -32.29
CA LEU A 565 2.72 5.63 -31.11
C LEU A 565 3.37 4.49 -30.31
N ARG A 566 2.66 3.36 -30.15
CA ARG A 566 3.17 2.16 -29.46
C ARG A 566 4.25 1.41 -30.23
N ALA A 567 4.34 1.60 -31.55
CA ALA A 567 5.37 1.00 -32.38
C ALA A 567 6.74 1.67 -32.23
N ILE A 568 6.81 2.87 -31.64
CA ILE A 568 8.07 3.59 -31.44
C ILE A 568 8.82 3.01 -30.23
N PRO A 569 10.02 2.44 -30.41
CA PRO A 569 10.86 1.99 -29.31
C PRO A 569 11.37 3.19 -28.52
N SER A 570 11.26 3.14 -27.20
CA SER A 570 11.81 4.15 -26.30
C SER A 570 11.87 3.60 -24.89
N PRO A 571 12.91 3.93 -24.10
CA PRO A 571 12.96 3.53 -22.70
C PRO A 571 11.98 4.26 -21.82
N VAL A 572 11.68 5.53 -22.15
CA VAL A 572 10.82 6.36 -21.31
C VAL A 572 9.79 7.06 -22.17
N ARG A 573 8.54 6.96 -21.72
CA ARG A 573 7.38 7.54 -22.39
C ARG A 573 6.64 8.45 -21.43
N LEU A 574 6.50 9.71 -21.81
CA LEU A 574 5.81 10.71 -21.00
C LEU A 574 4.56 11.20 -21.74
N ALA A 575 3.44 11.24 -21.03
CA ALA A 575 2.21 11.82 -21.53
C ALA A 575 1.96 13.18 -20.88
N LEU A 576 1.64 14.20 -21.67
CA LEU A 576 1.23 15.51 -21.19
C LEU A 576 -0.26 15.69 -21.50
N THR A 577 -1.06 16.06 -20.50
CA THR A 577 -2.49 16.33 -20.70
C THR A 577 -3.03 17.23 -19.59
N GLY A 578 -3.97 18.12 -19.88
CA GLY A 578 -4.68 18.87 -18.82
C GLY A 578 -5.77 18.05 -18.12
N THR A 579 -6.25 16.99 -18.77
CA THR A 579 -7.42 16.20 -18.37
C THR A 579 -7.13 14.71 -18.59
N PRO A 580 -6.44 14.04 -17.65
CA PRO A 580 -6.03 12.64 -17.82
C PRO A 580 -7.21 11.66 -17.87
N VAL A 581 -8.38 12.08 -17.38
CA VAL A 581 -9.65 11.33 -17.45
C VAL A 581 -10.72 12.29 -17.94
N GLU A 582 -11.18 12.13 -19.17
CA GLU A 582 -12.22 12.99 -19.76
C GLU A 582 -13.58 12.27 -19.78
N ASN A 583 -13.62 11.01 -20.21
CA ASN A 583 -14.88 10.28 -20.42
C ASN A 583 -15.00 8.96 -19.64
N GLY A 584 -13.90 8.35 -19.18
CA GLY A 584 -13.95 7.10 -18.41
C GLY A 584 -12.58 6.48 -18.11
N LEU A 585 -12.55 5.49 -17.22
CA LEU A 585 -11.31 4.89 -16.72
C LEU A 585 -10.51 4.12 -17.79
N THR A 586 -11.16 3.71 -18.88
CA THR A 586 -10.48 3.08 -20.02
C THR A 586 -9.54 4.04 -20.77
N GLU A 587 -9.78 5.35 -20.73
CA GLU A 587 -8.88 6.36 -21.32
C GLU A 587 -7.59 6.46 -20.50
N LEU A 588 -7.72 6.52 -19.18
CA LEU A 588 -6.59 6.48 -18.24
C LEU A 588 -5.74 5.22 -18.45
N TRP A 589 -6.39 4.06 -18.54
CA TRP A 589 -5.71 2.80 -18.85
C TRP A 589 -4.93 2.88 -20.17
N SER A 590 -5.53 3.46 -21.22
CA SER A 590 -4.89 3.52 -22.54
C SER A 590 -3.61 4.36 -22.55
N ILE A 591 -3.58 5.43 -21.77
CA ILE A 591 -2.39 6.30 -21.62
C ILE A 591 -1.37 5.64 -20.69
N LEU A 592 -1.78 5.14 -19.52
CA LEU A 592 -0.88 4.47 -18.57
C LEU A 592 -0.25 3.21 -19.15
N ASP A 593 -0.99 2.41 -19.91
CA ASP A 593 -0.44 1.23 -20.59
C ASP A 593 0.52 1.61 -21.73
N TRP A 594 0.50 2.87 -22.21
CA TRP A 594 1.52 3.34 -23.14
C TRP A 594 2.77 3.81 -22.40
N THR A 595 2.62 4.63 -21.35
CA THR A 595 3.74 5.17 -20.57
C THR A 595 4.44 4.10 -19.74
N THR A 596 3.66 3.23 -19.11
CA THR A 596 4.10 2.19 -18.16
C THR A 596 3.40 0.87 -18.50
N PRO A 597 3.76 0.24 -19.65
CA PRO A 597 3.05 -0.92 -20.17
C PRO A 597 2.94 -2.06 -19.16
N GLY A 598 1.77 -2.67 -19.09
CA GLY A 598 1.51 -3.79 -18.18
C GLY A 598 1.07 -3.38 -16.78
N LEU A 599 1.37 -2.17 -16.26
CA LEU A 599 1.03 -1.75 -14.88
C LEU A 599 -0.38 -2.18 -14.43
N LEU A 600 -1.36 -2.00 -15.33
CA LEU A 600 -2.77 -2.25 -15.09
C LEU A 600 -3.32 -3.55 -15.72
N GLY A 601 -2.44 -4.41 -16.24
CA GLY A 601 -2.81 -5.65 -16.91
C GLY A 601 -3.46 -5.40 -18.27
N GLY A 602 -4.01 -6.47 -18.86
CA GLY A 602 -4.73 -6.36 -20.12
C GLY A 602 -6.03 -5.56 -19.99
N LEU A 603 -6.53 -4.96 -21.08
CA LEU A 603 -7.73 -4.12 -21.03
C LEU A 603 -8.96 -4.84 -20.44
N GLU A 604 -9.19 -6.11 -20.79
CA GLU A 604 -10.35 -6.86 -20.29
C GLU A 604 -10.24 -7.20 -18.80
N GLU A 605 -9.02 -7.49 -18.33
CA GLU A 605 -8.73 -7.62 -16.90
C GLU A 605 -8.98 -6.30 -16.18
N PHE A 606 -8.45 -5.19 -16.72
CA PHE A 606 -8.65 -3.86 -16.15
C PHE A 606 -10.13 -3.48 -16.07
N ARG A 607 -10.90 -3.77 -17.12
CA ARG A 607 -12.35 -3.51 -17.15
C ARG A 607 -13.10 -4.32 -16.11
N ARG A 608 -12.77 -5.60 -15.95
CA ARG A 608 -13.39 -6.50 -14.98
C ARG A 608 -13.04 -6.11 -13.55
N ARG A 609 -11.77 -5.80 -13.29
CA ARG A 609 -11.23 -5.52 -11.95
C ARG A 609 -11.53 -4.09 -11.48
N TRP A 610 -11.48 -3.10 -12.38
CA TRP A 610 -11.51 -1.68 -12.01
C TRP A 610 -12.65 -0.90 -12.66
N SER A 611 -12.67 -0.82 -14.00
CA SER A 611 -13.60 0.08 -14.73
C SER A 611 -15.06 -0.20 -14.39
N ARG A 612 -15.51 -1.46 -14.55
CA ARG A 612 -16.93 -1.83 -14.38
C ARG A 612 -17.42 -1.70 -12.93
N PRO A 613 -16.67 -2.12 -11.89
CA PRO A 613 -17.08 -1.90 -10.49
C PRO A 613 -17.15 -0.42 -10.11
N ILE A 614 -16.16 0.39 -10.54
CA ILE A 614 -16.05 1.80 -10.13
C ILE A 614 -17.10 2.67 -10.86
N GLU A 615 -17.23 2.54 -12.18
CA GLU A 615 -18.11 3.39 -12.99
C GLU A 615 -19.60 3.14 -12.74
N ARG A 616 -19.96 1.97 -12.16
CA ARG A 616 -21.33 1.68 -11.71
C ARG A 616 -21.64 2.26 -10.34
N GLY A 617 -20.68 2.93 -9.69
CA GLY A 617 -20.85 3.60 -8.41
C GLY A 617 -20.91 2.66 -7.20
N GLN A 618 -20.43 1.42 -7.33
CA GLN A 618 -20.66 0.37 -6.32
C GLN A 618 -19.44 0.06 -5.43
N ASP A 619 -18.25 0.59 -5.72
CA ASP A 619 -17.03 0.17 -5.02
C ASP A 619 -16.01 1.32 -4.87
N ARG A 620 -16.12 2.07 -3.78
CA ARG A 620 -15.19 3.16 -3.43
C ARG A 620 -13.80 2.64 -3.03
N ASP A 621 -13.75 1.44 -2.45
CA ASP A 621 -12.49 0.84 -1.98
C ASP A 621 -11.60 0.49 -3.18
N ARG A 622 -12.18 -0.07 -4.25
CA ARG A 622 -11.47 -0.28 -5.52
C ARG A 622 -11.01 1.00 -6.18
N ALA A 623 -11.77 2.08 -6.08
CA ALA A 623 -11.34 3.38 -6.59
C ALA A 623 -10.11 3.89 -5.82
N GLY A 624 -10.11 3.74 -4.49
CA GLY A 624 -8.96 4.03 -3.63
C GLY A 624 -7.74 3.19 -3.98
N GLU A 625 -7.93 1.87 -4.19
CA GLU A 625 -6.84 0.96 -4.56
C GLU A 625 -6.25 1.29 -5.94
N LEU A 626 -7.10 1.54 -6.95
CA LEU A 626 -6.62 1.98 -8.27
C LEU A 626 -5.86 3.30 -8.17
N SER A 627 -6.38 4.26 -7.41
CA SER A 627 -5.73 5.56 -7.19
C SER A 627 -4.33 5.38 -6.61
N ARG A 628 -4.16 4.56 -5.56
CA ARG A 628 -2.85 4.24 -4.97
C ARG A 628 -1.89 3.65 -6.00
N LEU A 629 -2.36 2.70 -6.83
CA LEU A 629 -1.54 2.03 -7.83
C LEU A 629 -1.04 2.98 -8.94
N VAL A 630 -1.89 3.88 -9.43
CA VAL A 630 -1.54 4.75 -10.57
C VAL A 630 -0.76 5.99 -10.16
N ARG A 631 -0.86 6.39 -8.89
CA ARG A 631 -0.41 7.70 -8.46
C ARG A 631 1.08 7.99 -8.58
N PRO A 632 2.01 7.03 -8.31
CA PRO A 632 3.43 7.27 -8.59
C PRO A 632 3.70 7.65 -10.05
N PHE A 633 2.81 7.26 -10.97
CA PHE A 633 2.91 7.47 -12.41
C PHE A 633 2.03 8.61 -12.94
N VAL A 634 1.30 9.32 -12.08
CA VAL A 634 0.45 10.45 -12.47
C VAL A 634 0.69 11.64 -11.55
N LEU A 635 1.34 12.68 -12.07
CA LEU A 635 1.47 13.96 -11.39
C LEU A 635 0.39 14.91 -11.89
N ARG A 636 -0.57 15.26 -11.03
CA ARG A 636 -1.66 16.19 -11.35
C ARG A 636 -1.73 17.30 -10.34
N ARG A 637 -1.57 18.54 -10.81
CA ARG A 637 -1.74 19.75 -10.01
C ARG A 637 -2.69 20.73 -10.67
N ARG A 638 -3.48 21.42 -9.84
CA ARG A 638 -4.44 22.43 -10.27
C ARG A 638 -3.91 23.82 -9.96
N LYS A 639 -4.38 24.82 -10.70
CA LYS A 639 -4.07 26.23 -10.39
C LYS A 639 -4.54 26.65 -9.00
N SER A 640 -5.63 26.03 -8.53
CA SER A 640 -6.21 26.27 -7.21
C SER A 640 -5.44 25.62 -6.06
N ASP A 641 -4.46 24.76 -6.34
CA ASP A 641 -3.74 24.06 -5.28
C ASP A 641 -2.85 25.05 -4.50
N PRO A 642 -2.78 24.93 -3.16
CA PRO A 642 -1.92 25.80 -2.35
C PRO A 642 -0.48 25.82 -2.84
N GLY A 643 0.14 27.01 -2.89
CA GLY A 643 1.55 27.17 -3.28
C GLY A 643 1.87 27.14 -4.79
N ILE A 644 0.88 26.88 -5.66
CA ILE A 644 1.11 26.81 -7.12
C ILE A 644 0.91 28.16 -7.81
N ALA A 645 -0.20 28.83 -7.52
CA ALA A 645 -0.48 30.16 -8.06
C ALA A 645 -1.37 30.95 -7.08
N PRO A 646 -0.80 31.83 -6.24
CA PRO A 646 -1.56 32.92 -5.65
C PRO A 646 -1.93 33.92 -6.77
N GLU A 647 -3.17 34.42 -6.77
CA GLU A 647 -3.60 35.66 -7.47
C GLU A 647 -3.80 35.60 -9.00
N LEU A 648 -4.64 34.69 -9.49
CA LEU A 648 -5.54 35.07 -10.59
C LEU A 648 -6.92 35.31 -9.98
N PRO A 649 -7.61 36.44 -10.29
CA PRO A 649 -8.99 36.60 -9.87
C PRO A 649 -9.79 35.40 -10.35
N PRO A 650 -10.73 34.88 -9.54
CA PRO A 650 -11.52 33.72 -9.91
C PRO A 650 -12.16 33.97 -11.27
N LYS A 651 -12.10 32.97 -12.16
CA LYS A 651 -12.79 33.03 -13.44
C LYS A 651 -14.27 33.31 -13.16
N THR A 652 -14.76 34.43 -13.66
CA THR A 652 -16.19 34.74 -13.60
C THR A 652 -16.84 34.09 -14.83
N GLU A 653 -17.82 33.23 -14.59
CA GLU A 653 -18.62 32.61 -15.64
C GLU A 653 -20.00 33.26 -15.65
N THR A 654 -20.38 33.83 -16.79
CA THR A 654 -21.65 34.54 -16.96
C THR A 654 -22.38 33.95 -18.17
N ASP A 655 -23.55 33.37 -17.91
CA ASP A 655 -24.40 32.81 -18.96
C ASP A 655 -25.34 33.88 -19.53
N TYR A 656 -25.04 34.35 -20.73
CA TYR A 656 -25.91 35.29 -21.45
C TYR A 656 -27.02 34.52 -22.19
N ARG A 657 -28.25 34.66 -21.70
CA ARG A 657 -29.44 34.11 -22.37
C ARG A 657 -29.95 35.10 -23.41
N VAL A 658 -29.90 34.70 -24.68
CA VAL A 658 -30.36 35.52 -25.80
C VAL A 658 -31.65 34.98 -26.39
N HIS A 659 -32.49 35.88 -26.91
CA HIS A 659 -33.68 35.49 -27.65
C HIS A 659 -33.34 35.22 -29.11
N LEU A 660 -34.11 34.31 -29.74
CA LEU A 660 -34.03 34.10 -31.18
C LEU A 660 -34.74 35.26 -31.90
N THR A 661 -34.17 35.74 -33.00
CA THR A 661 -34.85 36.70 -33.88
C THR A 661 -36.06 36.06 -34.54
N ARG A 662 -36.97 36.87 -35.09
CA ARG A 662 -38.15 36.37 -35.84
C ARG A 662 -37.75 35.43 -36.98
N GLU A 663 -36.66 35.75 -37.68
CA GLU A 663 -36.11 34.89 -38.73
C GLU A 663 -35.61 33.55 -38.17
N GLN A 664 -34.85 33.59 -37.07
CA GLN A 664 -34.36 32.37 -36.41
C GLN A 664 -35.51 31.49 -35.93
N VAL A 665 -36.56 32.06 -35.33
CA VAL A 665 -37.75 31.31 -34.89
C VAL A 665 -38.42 30.62 -36.08
N GLY A 666 -38.66 31.34 -37.18
CA GLY A 666 -39.28 30.78 -38.38
C GLY A 666 -38.46 29.63 -38.98
N LEU A 667 -37.15 29.80 -39.10
CA LEU A 667 -36.24 28.74 -39.57
C LEU A 667 -36.20 27.54 -38.62
N TYR A 668 -36.15 27.80 -37.31
CA TYR A 668 -36.10 26.77 -36.28
C TYR A 668 -37.35 25.88 -36.35
N GLU A 669 -38.55 26.48 -36.34
CA GLU A 669 -39.82 25.75 -36.41
C GLU A 669 -39.98 24.97 -37.71
N ALA A 670 -39.57 25.55 -38.85
CA ALA A 670 -39.62 24.88 -40.14
C ALA A 670 -38.75 23.60 -40.13
N ILE A 671 -37.51 23.70 -39.63
CA ILE A 671 -36.56 22.59 -39.56
C ILE A 671 -37.05 21.50 -38.59
N VAL A 672 -37.57 21.88 -37.42
CA VAL A 672 -38.10 20.91 -36.45
C VAL A 672 -39.26 20.14 -37.05
N ARG A 673 -40.24 20.85 -37.64
CA ARG A 673 -41.43 20.23 -38.23
C ARG A 673 -41.07 19.26 -39.36
N GLU A 674 -40.20 19.66 -40.29
CA GLU A 674 -39.77 18.80 -41.38
C GLU A 674 -38.99 17.58 -40.89
N ALA A 675 -38.02 17.79 -39.98
CA ALA A 675 -37.18 16.72 -39.49
C ALA A 675 -37.95 15.73 -38.61
N MET A 676 -38.88 16.18 -37.77
CA MET A 676 -39.70 15.30 -36.93
C MET A 676 -40.57 14.36 -37.75
N ALA A 677 -41.19 14.86 -38.82
CA ALA A 677 -41.95 14.02 -39.75
C ALA A 677 -41.08 12.91 -40.38
N GLN A 678 -39.83 13.23 -40.74
CA GLN A 678 -38.88 12.24 -41.28
C GLN A 678 -38.39 11.25 -40.21
N ILE A 679 -38.16 11.73 -38.98
CA ILE A 679 -37.70 10.91 -37.85
C ILE A 679 -38.77 9.91 -37.43
N GLU A 680 -40.04 10.34 -37.35
CA GLU A 680 -41.18 9.47 -37.03
C GLU A 680 -41.36 8.35 -38.06
N ALA A 681 -41.07 8.63 -39.33
CA ALA A 681 -41.13 7.66 -40.41
C ALA A 681 -39.86 6.79 -40.58
N SER A 682 -38.85 6.93 -39.71
CA SER A 682 -37.54 6.25 -39.83
C SER A 682 -37.16 5.46 -38.58
N ASP A 683 -36.45 4.34 -38.78
CA ASP A 683 -35.95 3.46 -37.71
C ASP A 683 -34.42 3.27 -37.71
N GLY A 684 -33.91 2.70 -36.62
CA GLY A 684 -32.53 2.20 -36.53
C GLY A 684 -31.43 3.26 -36.73
N MET A 685 -30.50 3.01 -37.66
CA MET A 685 -29.36 3.89 -37.92
C MET A 685 -29.79 5.18 -38.65
N GLN A 686 -30.79 5.09 -39.53
CA GLN A 686 -31.30 6.23 -40.30
C GLN A 686 -31.93 7.28 -39.37
N ARG A 687 -32.74 6.83 -38.41
CA ARG A 687 -33.31 7.69 -37.36
C ARG A 687 -32.25 8.46 -36.58
N ARG A 688 -31.18 7.76 -36.14
CA ARG A 688 -30.04 8.39 -35.44
C ARG A 688 -29.34 9.44 -36.30
N GLY A 689 -29.14 9.17 -37.59
CA GLY A 689 -28.57 10.12 -38.54
C GLY A 689 -29.42 11.40 -38.68
N LEU A 690 -30.75 11.25 -38.78
CA LEU A 690 -31.69 12.38 -38.88
C LEU A 690 -31.70 13.23 -37.61
N VAL A 691 -31.66 12.62 -36.41
CA VAL A 691 -31.57 13.37 -35.14
C VAL A 691 -30.29 14.19 -35.06
N VAL A 692 -29.14 13.60 -35.43
CA VAL A 692 -27.85 14.31 -35.43
C VAL A 692 -27.86 15.46 -36.44
N ARG A 693 -28.47 15.26 -37.61
CA ARG A 693 -28.66 16.31 -38.63
C ARG A 693 -29.51 17.46 -38.08
N LEU A 694 -30.67 17.14 -37.49
CA LEU A 694 -31.57 18.11 -36.86
C LEU A 694 -30.82 18.95 -35.82
N LEU A 695 -30.17 18.31 -34.83
CA LEU A 695 -29.41 19.00 -33.79
C LEU A 695 -28.32 19.92 -34.39
N THR A 696 -27.66 19.47 -35.46
CA THR A 696 -26.66 20.28 -36.17
C THR A 696 -27.29 21.52 -36.81
N GLN A 697 -28.43 21.37 -37.50
CA GLN A 697 -29.12 22.50 -38.13
C GLN A 697 -29.68 23.49 -37.10
N LEU A 698 -30.26 23.01 -36.00
CA LEU A 698 -30.74 23.88 -34.92
C LEU A 698 -29.59 24.68 -34.29
N LYS A 699 -28.45 24.04 -34.02
CA LYS A 699 -27.24 24.75 -33.55
C LYS A 699 -26.79 25.84 -34.53
N GLN A 700 -26.85 25.60 -35.83
CA GLN A 700 -26.48 26.58 -36.86
C GLN A 700 -27.47 27.75 -36.90
N VAL A 701 -28.79 27.50 -36.85
CA VAL A 701 -29.81 28.56 -36.78
C VAL A 701 -29.61 29.43 -35.55
N CYS A 702 -29.41 28.81 -34.38
CA CYS A 702 -29.19 29.52 -33.12
C CYS A 702 -27.88 30.33 -33.10
N ASN A 703 -26.91 30.01 -33.96
CA ASN A 703 -25.72 30.83 -34.14
C ASN A 703 -25.98 31.99 -35.09
N HIS A 704 -26.43 31.71 -36.32
CA HIS A 704 -26.79 32.72 -37.31
C HIS A 704 -27.54 32.11 -38.51
N PRO A 705 -28.65 32.72 -39.01
CA PRO A 705 -29.35 32.25 -40.22
C PRO A 705 -28.45 32.04 -41.44
N ALA A 706 -27.59 33.01 -41.75
CA ALA A 706 -26.59 32.91 -42.83
C ALA A 706 -25.65 31.69 -42.73
N GLN A 707 -25.41 31.15 -41.53
CA GLN A 707 -24.63 29.93 -41.35
C GLN A 707 -25.38 28.71 -41.90
N LEU A 708 -26.65 28.54 -41.50
CA LEU A 708 -27.51 27.46 -41.99
C LEU A 708 -27.76 27.60 -43.50
N LEU A 709 -28.16 28.80 -43.93
CA LEU A 709 -28.56 29.09 -45.32
C LEU A 709 -27.35 29.13 -46.27
N ARG A 710 -26.13 29.03 -45.73
CA ARG A 710 -24.87 29.09 -46.48
C ARG A 710 -24.77 30.35 -47.33
N GLU A 711 -25.05 31.50 -46.71
CA GLU A 711 -24.96 32.81 -47.34
C GLU A 711 -23.59 33.43 -47.04
N PRO A 712 -22.57 33.26 -47.91
CA PRO A 712 -21.22 33.72 -47.62
C PRO A 712 -21.09 35.24 -47.72
N ARG A 713 -22.07 35.98 -48.25
CA ARG A 713 -22.06 37.45 -48.44
C ARG A 713 -23.43 38.02 -48.07
N SER A 714 -23.75 37.95 -46.79
CA SER A 714 -25.02 38.43 -46.26
C SER A 714 -24.81 39.58 -45.29
N THR A 715 -25.80 40.47 -45.17
CA THR A 715 -25.89 41.40 -44.05
C THR A 715 -26.17 40.59 -42.79
N LEU A 716 -25.28 40.68 -41.80
CA LEU A 716 -25.34 39.85 -40.58
C LEU A 716 -26.11 40.54 -39.45
N ALA A 717 -25.98 41.86 -39.33
CA ALA A 717 -26.65 42.66 -38.30
C ALA A 717 -28.18 42.43 -38.27
N GLY A 718 -28.75 42.35 -37.06
CA GLY A 718 -30.20 42.23 -36.84
C GLY A 718 -30.81 40.86 -37.11
N ARG A 719 -30.01 39.85 -37.47
CA ARG A 719 -30.50 38.50 -37.85
C ARG A 719 -30.23 37.42 -36.82
N SER A 720 -29.38 37.69 -35.83
CA SER A 720 -29.04 36.74 -34.77
C SER A 720 -28.93 37.41 -33.41
N GLY A 721 -29.70 36.94 -32.43
CA GLY A 721 -29.60 37.43 -31.05
C GLY A 721 -28.25 37.14 -30.39
N LYS A 722 -27.51 36.12 -30.85
CA LYS A 722 -26.13 35.90 -30.39
C LYS A 722 -25.13 36.89 -30.98
N LEU A 723 -25.38 37.38 -32.19
CA LEU A 723 -24.52 38.38 -32.82
C LEU A 723 -24.76 39.76 -32.18
N GLU A 724 -26.02 40.11 -31.93
CA GLU A 724 -26.39 41.34 -31.20
C GLU A 724 -25.75 41.38 -29.81
N MET A 725 -25.88 40.30 -29.02
CA MET A 725 -25.20 40.19 -27.72
C MET A 725 -23.68 40.20 -27.84
N LEU A 726 -23.12 39.64 -28.90
CA LEU A 726 -21.68 39.70 -29.13
C LEU A 726 -21.22 41.15 -29.34
N ASP A 727 -21.94 41.91 -30.15
CA ASP A 727 -21.63 43.31 -30.43
C ASP A 727 -21.66 44.14 -29.14
N GLU A 728 -22.70 43.95 -28.30
CA GLU A 728 -22.81 44.60 -26.98
C GLU A 728 -21.62 44.27 -26.07
N LEU A 729 -21.25 42.99 -25.95
CA LEU A 729 -20.15 42.55 -25.09
C LEU A 729 -18.78 43.01 -25.59
N VAL A 730 -18.55 42.98 -26.90
CA VAL A 730 -17.28 43.41 -27.48
C VAL A 730 -17.11 44.92 -27.31
N ASP A 731 -18.16 45.70 -27.52
CA ASP A 731 -18.15 47.15 -27.31
C ASP A 731 -17.84 47.50 -25.84
N GLU A 732 -18.47 46.80 -24.87
CA GLU A 732 -18.21 46.98 -23.44
C GLU A 732 -16.75 46.63 -23.08
N ILE A 733 -16.25 45.48 -23.55
CA ILE A 733 -14.89 45.02 -23.23
C ILE A 733 -13.84 45.94 -23.84
N ILE A 734 -14.03 46.41 -25.08
CA ILE A 734 -13.09 47.32 -25.74
C ILE A 734 -13.12 48.70 -25.05
N ALA A 735 -14.28 49.17 -24.60
CA ALA A 735 -14.39 50.44 -23.86
C ALA A 735 -13.61 50.43 -22.53
N GLU A 736 -13.37 49.24 -21.95
CA GLU A 736 -12.54 49.03 -20.76
C GLU A 736 -11.07 48.67 -21.07
N ASP A 737 -10.60 48.90 -22.31
CA ASP A 737 -9.26 48.51 -22.81
C ASP A 737 -8.97 46.99 -22.66
N GLY A 738 -10.02 46.17 -22.70
CA GLY A 738 -9.95 44.71 -22.61
C GLY A 738 -9.65 44.00 -23.93
N ALA A 739 -9.32 42.72 -23.85
CA ALA A 739 -9.06 41.85 -25.00
C ALA A 739 -10.02 40.65 -25.02
N VAL A 740 -10.57 40.34 -26.21
CA VAL A 740 -11.59 39.29 -26.38
C VAL A 740 -11.02 38.08 -27.10
N LEU A 741 -11.34 36.89 -26.60
CA LEU A 741 -11.12 35.60 -27.28
C LEU A 741 -12.46 34.94 -27.61
N LEU A 742 -12.77 34.83 -28.90
CA LEU A 742 -14.03 34.27 -29.40
C LEU A 742 -13.87 32.84 -29.90
N PHE A 743 -14.67 31.93 -29.34
CA PHE A 743 -14.70 30.51 -29.72
C PHE A 743 -16.02 30.16 -30.40
N THR A 744 -15.94 29.39 -31.49
CA THR A 744 -17.11 28.80 -32.16
C THR A 744 -16.80 27.40 -32.68
N GLN A 745 -17.78 26.50 -32.59
CA GLN A 745 -17.63 25.12 -33.06
C GLN A 745 -17.47 25.02 -34.58
N TYR A 746 -17.95 26.02 -35.34
CA TYR A 746 -18.05 25.95 -36.79
C TYR A 746 -17.14 26.97 -37.48
N ALA A 747 -16.18 26.50 -38.27
CA ALA A 747 -15.25 27.36 -39.03
C ALA A 747 -15.97 28.39 -39.92
N GLN A 748 -17.09 28.00 -40.56
CA GLN A 748 -17.92 28.92 -41.34
C GLN A 748 -18.43 30.10 -40.51
N MET A 749 -18.87 29.86 -39.27
CA MET A 749 -19.30 30.94 -38.37
C MET A 749 -18.11 31.82 -37.99
N GLY A 750 -16.93 31.24 -37.76
CA GLY A 750 -15.70 31.99 -37.53
C GLY A 750 -15.39 32.97 -38.67
N HIS A 751 -15.55 32.55 -39.93
CA HIS A 751 -15.38 33.44 -41.09
C HIS A 751 -16.44 34.56 -41.15
N LEU A 752 -17.69 34.28 -40.75
CA LEU A 752 -18.74 35.31 -40.67
C LEU A 752 -18.41 36.34 -39.59
N LEU A 753 -18.04 35.89 -38.39
CA LEU A 753 -17.65 36.75 -37.27
C LEU A 753 -16.42 37.60 -37.60
N THR A 754 -15.41 37.01 -38.24
CA THR A 754 -14.19 37.74 -38.63
C THR A 754 -14.51 38.89 -39.57
N ARG A 755 -15.48 38.73 -40.47
CA ARG A 755 -15.88 39.81 -41.38
C ARG A 755 -16.74 40.86 -40.70
N HIS A 756 -17.58 40.44 -39.76
CA HIS A 756 -18.43 41.35 -39.01
C HIS A 756 -17.61 42.28 -38.12
N LEU A 757 -16.54 41.76 -37.50
CA LEU A 757 -15.65 42.46 -36.57
C LEU A 757 -14.46 43.16 -37.25
N ALA A 758 -14.28 43.00 -38.56
CA ALA A 758 -13.23 43.64 -39.35
C ALA A 758 -13.74 44.93 -39.99
#